data_AF-A0A672Y4P4-F1
#
_entry.id   AF-A0A672Y4P4-F1
#
_cell.length_a   1.000
_cell.length_b   1.000
_cell.length_c   1.000
_cell.angle_alpha   90.00
_cell.angle_beta   90.00
_cell.angle_gamma   90.00
#
_symmetry.space_group_name_H-M   'P 1'
#
loop_
_entity.id
_entity.type
_entity.pdbx_description
1 polymer ?
#
loop_
_entity_poly.entity_id
_entity_poly.type
_entity_poly.pdbx_seq_one_letter_code
_entity_poly.pdbx_strand_id
1 'polypeptide(L)'
;NIFMWKFSLCFCPEPVLLFANRIDIRQVLPHRSEYTLLLNNLENAIALDFHHSRELVFWSDVTLDRIMKANLNGSNVEEVVSTGLESPGGLAIDWIHDKLYWTDSGTSRIEVANLDGSHRKVLLWQNMEKPRAIALHPIEGKIYWTDWGNTPRIEYANMDGSNRRVIADTHLFWPNGLTIDYASRRMYWVDAKHHVIERADLDGRNRKAVISLPHPFAITVFEDSLYWTDWHTKSINSANKFTGKNQEVIRNKLHFPMDIHTLHPQRQPAGRNRCGTNNGGCSHLCLPSNKTYTCACPTGFKKVDHHKCLDKFLLFARRTDIRRVSFDTEDMSDDVIPLADVRNAVALDWDAKDGYIYWTDVTTDSINRALWNGTKQEVVVDTSLESPAGLAIDWVTNKLYWTDAGTDRIEVSNADGSMRTVLIWENLDRPRDIVVDPIGGFMYWTDWGANPKIERAGMDASSRIVIISSNLTWPNGLAIDYETKRLYWADAGMKTIEYGNFDGSDRQVLIGSQLPHPFGLTVHEDKLYWTDWQSKSIQKNSRMLLCGSECEFLCVFTPLVHNPCSVNNGGCSHLCLLAPPPKASSCACPTGINLQNDGKTCTPGMSSFLVFARRTDIRMVSLDIPYFADVVLAVNSSMKNTIAIGVDPKDGRLYWSDSTLKKISRSNINGTAHEDIIATGLMTTDGLAVDAVGRKIYWTDTGTNRIEVANLDGSMRKVLVWQNLDSPRAIALYHEMGYMYWTDWGEHAKLERSAMDGSDRVVLINNNLGWPNGLAIDMAGSQLLWADAHTERIEASDLNGLNRRTLVTPVQHPYGLTLLGSHIYWTDWQSRSIQRADKNTGANTITVRANLPGLMDIQAVDRDRPLGFNKCGRRNGGCTHLCLPRPNGTSCACPTGILLKGDARSCDDSPETYLLFSNRVSVRRISLDTNDHTDVHVHVPELHNVISLDYDSVDGKLYYTDVTLDVIRRSNLDGTDMETVISQGLKTTDGLAVDWVARNMYWTDTGRNTIEVARLDGTSRKVLVNNSLDEPRAIAVFPSKG
;
A
#
# COMPACT_ATOMS: atom_id res chain seq x y z
N ASN A 1 -10.72 48.55 49.91
CA ASN A 1 -9.37 48.07 50.23
C ASN A 1 -8.39 48.54 49.18
N ILE A 2 -7.39 49.27 49.64
CA ILE A 2 -6.22 49.73 48.87
C ILE A 2 -5.14 48.62 48.95
N PHE A 3 -4.09 48.70 48.13
CA PHE A 3 -3.01 47.72 47.89
C PHE A 3 -3.45 46.53 47.01
N MET A 4 -2.72 46.12 45.96
CA MET A 4 -1.35 46.51 45.55
C MET A 4 -1.30 47.04 44.11
N TRP A 5 -0.63 48.17 43.92
CA TRP A 5 0.11 48.42 42.68
C TRP A 5 1.50 47.78 42.84
N LYS A 6 1.86 46.83 41.97
CA LYS A 6 3.26 46.44 41.75
C LYS A 6 3.60 46.75 40.29
N PHE A 7 4.78 47.34 40.11
CA PHE A 7 5.33 47.67 38.79
C PHE A 7 5.50 46.39 37.95
N SER A 8 4.61 46.18 36.99
CA SER A 8 4.95 45.45 35.78
C SER A 8 5.42 46.46 34.76
N LEU A 9 6.74 46.54 34.58
CA LEU A 9 7.31 47.17 33.38
C LEU A 9 6.69 46.46 32.16
N CYS A 10 6.07 47.22 31.25
CA CYS A 10 5.75 46.72 29.93
C CYS A 10 7.06 46.43 29.20
N PHE A 11 7.51 45.18 29.27
CA PHE A 11 8.40 44.63 28.26
C PHE A 11 7.61 44.64 26.94
N CYS A 12 7.86 45.65 26.11
CA CYS A 12 7.54 45.56 24.70
C CYS A 12 8.33 44.36 24.14
N PRO A 13 7.70 43.40 23.45
CA PRO A 13 8.43 42.27 22.89
C PRO A 13 9.49 42.78 21.90
N GLU A 14 10.73 42.30 22.01
CA GLU A 14 11.80 42.66 21.07
C GLU A 14 11.46 42.16 19.66
N PRO A 15 11.75 42.93 18.59
CA PRO A 15 11.49 42.48 17.22
C PRO A 15 12.43 41.32 16.86
N VAL A 16 11.87 40.23 16.34
CA VAL A 16 12.63 39.06 15.87
C VAL A 16 12.60 39.04 14.34
N LEU A 17 13.73 38.80 13.69
CA LEU A 17 13.80 38.56 12.25
C LEU A 17 13.68 37.05 11.99
N LEU A 18 12.59 36.65 11.36
CA LEU A 18 12.34 35.29 10.89
C LEU A 18 12.76 35.22 9.42
N PHE A 19 13.64 34.27 9.06
CA PHE A 19 14.15 34.17 7.69
C PHE A 19 14.35 32.70 7.25
N ALA A 20 14.20 32.46 5.95
CA ALA A 20 14.50 31.17 5.32
C ALA A 20 15.94 31.17 4.81
N ASN A 21 16.62 30.04 4.96
CA ASN A 21 18.02 29.86 4.58
C ASN A 21 18.19 28.59 3.71
N ARG A 22 17.15 28.31 2.91
CA ARG A 22 16.99 27.16 2.00
C ARG A 22 16.82 25.81 2.67
N ILE A 23 17.73 25.44 3.57
CA ILE A 23 17.74 24.13 4.27
C ILE A 23 17.14 24.18 5.69
N ASP A 24 16.92 25.40 6.20
CA ASP A 24 16.35 25.66 7.51
C ASP A 24 15.63 27.02 7.56
N ILE A 25 14.74 27.18 8.55
CA ILE A 25 14.11 28.44 8.92
C ILE A 25 14.61 28.84 10.31
N ARG A 26 14.99 30.10 10.46
CA ARG A 26 15.74 30.59 11.63
C ARG A 26 15.25 31.95 12.11
N GLN A 27 15.55 32.24 13.36
CA GLN A 27 15.23 33.49 14.03
C GLN A 27 16.51 34.20 14.50
N VAL A 28 16.54 35.52 14.34
CA VAL A 28 17.64 36.43 14.73
C VAL A 28 17.06 37.62 15.48
N LEU A 29 17.61 37.97 16.63
CA LEU A 29 17.33 39.26 17.29
C LEU A 29 18.29 40.34 16.76
N PRO A 30 17.83 41.49 16.22
CA PRO A 30 18.71 42.51 15.64
C PRO A 30 19.77 43.06 16.61
N HIS A 31 19.48 43.08 17.91
CA HIS A 31 20.32 43.69 18.95
C HIS A 31 21.08 42.68 19.81
N ARG A 32 20.97 41.37 19.51
CA ARG A 32 21.64 40.30 20.26
C ARG A 32 22.32 39.32 19.31
N SER A 33 23.33 38.60 19.80
CA SER A 33 23.98 37.53 19.04
C SER A 33 23.19 36.20 19.01
N GLU A 34 21.98 36.18 19.60
CA GLU A 34 21.07 35.05 19.66
C GLU A 34 20.60 34.64 18.25
N TYR A 35 20.83 33.38 17.90
CA TYR A 35 20.62 32.79 16.58
C TYR A 35 19.98 31.42 16.74
N THR A 36 18.65 31.37 16.68
CA THR A 36 17.87 30.16 16.98
C THR A 36 17.38 29.48 15.70
N LEU A 37 17.30 28.16 15.77
CA LEU A 37 16.79 27.28 14.72
C LEU A 37 15.31 27.00 15.01
N LEU A 38 14.43 27.22 14.04
CA LEU A 38 12.99 26.96 14.18
C LEU A 38 12.61 25.63 13.52
N LEU A 39 13.07 25.41 12.28
CA LEU A 39 12.85 24.19 11.50
C LEU A 39 14.14 23.82 10.77
N ASN A 40 14.43 22.53 10.65
CA ASN A 40 15.61 21.97 10.00
C ASN A 40 15.25 20.90 8.97
N ASN A 41 16.24 20.45 8.20
CA ASN A 41 16.11 19.38 7.20
C ASN A 41 15.02 19.69 6.16
N LEU A 42 14.89 20.97 5.78
CA LEU A 42 14.09 21.39 4.64
C LEU A 42 14.93 21.21 3.36
N GLU A 43 14.29 20.93 2.23
CA GLU A 43 15.01 20.73 0.96
C GLU A 43 15.33 22.08 0.29
N ASN A 44 14.30 22.92 0.09
CA ASN A 44 14.44 24.19 -0.62
C ASN A 44 13.37 25.22 -0.21
N ALA A 45 13.36 25.61 1.07
CA ALA A 45 12.49 26.64 1.61
C ALA A 45 12.82 28.03 1.01
N ILE A 46 11.87 28.64 0.29
CA ILE A 46 12.07 29.91 -0.43
C ILE A 46 11.34 31.07 0.24
N ALA A 47 10.01 31.13 0.13
CA ALA A 47 9.19 32.23 0.68
C ALA A 47 8.62 31.85 2.05
N LEU A 48 8.37 32.84 2.91
CA LEU A 48 7.75 32.59 4.22
C LEU A 48 6.93 33.78 4.73
N ASP A 49 5.89 33.49 5.47
CA ASP A 49 5.18 34.49 6.28
C ASP A 49 4.57 33.81 7.53
N PHE A 50 4.02 34.59 8.45
CA PHE A 50 3.51 34.09 9.73
C PHE A 50 2.07 34.53 10.01
N HIS A 51 1.44 33.92 11.01
CA HIS A 51 0.16 34.37 11.57
C HIS A 51 0.31 34.54 13.08
N HIS A 52 0.61 35.76 13.52
CA HIS A 52 1.05 36.02 14.90
C HIS A 52 0.00 35.63 15.94
N SER A 53 -1.29 35.93 15.71
CA SER A 53 -2.35 35.64 16.69
C SER A 53 -2.77 34.17 16.75
N ARG A 54 -2.33 33.35 15.79
CA ARG A 54 -2.56 31.89 15.75
C ARG A 54 -1.27 31.10 16.04
N GLU A 55 -0.15 31.79 16.24
CA GLU A 55 1.19 31.23 16.42
C GLU A 55 1.62 30.26 15.31
N LEU A 56 1.33 30.59 14.04
CA LEU A 56 1.70 29.77 12.87
C LEU A 56 2.81 30.42 12.01
N VAL A 57 3.61 29.59 11.36
CA VAL A 57 4.53 29.94 10.26
C VAL A 57 4.16 29.13 9.01
N PHE A 58 4.23 29.76 7.84
CA PHE A 58 4.01 29.16 6.54
C PHE A 58 5.24 29.36 5.66
N TRP A 59 5.60 28.36 4.85
CA TRP A 59 6.69 28.49 3.88
C TRP A 59 6.42 27.69 2.60
N SER A 60 7.05 28.09 1.50
CA SER A 60 7.06 27.32 0.26
C SER A 60 8.34 26.51 0.11
N ASP A 61 8.22 25.26 -0.36
CA ASP A 61 9.34 24.42 -0.79
C ASP A 61 9.25 24.17 -2.30
N VAL A 62 10.27 24.61 -3.03
CA VAL A 62 10.32 24.60 -4.51
C VAL A 62 11.05 23.37 -5.06
N THR A 63 11.47 22.43 -4.21
CA THR A 63 11.93 21.09 -4.63
C THR A 63 10.86 20.03 -4.46
N LEU A 64 9.96 20.21 -3.49
CA LEU A 64 8.84 19.33 -3.25
C LEU A 64 7.57 19.77 -3.99
N ASP A 65 7.54 21.00 -4.52
CA ASP A 65 6.35 21.68 -5.04
C ASP A 65 5.22 21.74 -4.00
N ARG A 66 5.55 22.25 -2.80
CA ARG A 66 4.66 22.26 -1.63
C ARG A 66 4.58 23.63 -0.97
N ILE A 67 3.44 23.90 -0.34
CA ILE A 67 3.33 24.92 0.73
C ILE A 67 3.04 24.20 2.03
N MET A 68 3.84 24.52 3.05
CA MET A 68 3.85 23.90 4.36
C MET A 68 3.41 24.90 5.43
N LYS A 69 2.92 24.39 6.56
CA LYS A 69 2.74 25.17 7.81
C LYS A 69 3.33 24.42 9.00
N ALA A 70 3.66 25.18 10.04
CA ALA A 70 4.00 24.68 11.36
C ALA A 70 3.61 25.69 12.44
N ASN A 71 3.65 25.28 13.70
CA ASN A 71 3.57 26.20 14.84
C ASN A 71 4.88 27.02 14.95
N LEU A 72 4.83 28.23 15.53
CA LEU A 72 6.00 29.11 15.77
C LEU A 72 7.02 28.54 16.78
N ASN A 73 6.78 27.35 17.32
CA ASN A 73 7.72 26.57 18.12
C ASN A 73 8.38 25.40 17.35
N GLY A 74 8.07 25.23 16.06
CA GLY A 74 8.60 24.16 15.19
C GLY A 74 7.82 22.84 15.21
N SER A 75 6.73 22.73 15.99
CA SER A 75 5.87 21.54 16.03
C SER A 75 4.74 21.56 14.99
N ASN A 76 4.09 20.40 14.80
CA ASN A 76 2.97 20.18 13.87
C ASN A 76 3.25 20.68 12.45
N VAL A 77 4.30 20.13 11.82
CA VAL A 77 4.54 20.32 10.39
C VAL A 77 3.46 19.60 9.59
N GLU A 78 2.71 20.36 8.78
CA GLU A 78 1.61 19.86 7.95
C GLU A 78 1.73 20.41 6.51
N GLU A 79 1.41 19.60 5.51
CA GLU A 79 1.24 20.05 4.12
C GLU A 79 -0.07 20.83 4.00
N VAL A 80 -0.02 22.01 3.37
CA VAL A 80 -1.19 22.88 3.13
C VAL A 80 -1.62 22.82 1.68
N VAL A 81 -0.66 22.86 0.75
CA VAL A 81 -0.90 22.68 -0.68
C VAL A 81 0.04 21.59 -1.17
N SER A 82 -0.55 20.44 -1.53
CA SER A 82 0.18 19.20 -1.85
C SER A 82 0.21 18.85 -3.34
N THR A 83 -0.39 19.64 -4.22
CA THR A 83 -0.45 19.39 -5.67
C THR A 83 -0.54 20.69 -6.47
N GLY A 84 -0.23 20.64 -7.76
CA GLY A 84 -0.48 21.74 -8.70
C GLY A 84 0.35 23.02 -8.45
N LEU A 85 1.56 22.88 -7.92
CA LEU A 85 2.57 23.94 -7.83
C LEU A 85 3.76 23.56 -8.73
N GLU A 86 4.58 24.54 -9.14
CA GLU A 86 5.80 24.33 -9.93
C GLU A 86 6.94 25.25 -9.50
N SER A 87 6.63 26.50 -9.10
CA SER A 87 7.65 27.38 -8.53
C SER A 87 7.02 28.47 -7.63
N PRO A 88 6.49 28.10 -6.45
CA PRO A 88 5.90 29.01 -5.47
C PRO A 88 6.96 29.96 -4.86
N GLY A 89 7.20 31.08 -5.54
CA GLY A 89 8.30 32.02 -5.26
C GLY A 89 7.99 33.12 -4.24
N GLY A 90 6.74 33.22 -3.79
CA GLY A 90 6.27 34.24 -2.85
C GLY A 90 5.01 33.81 -2.13
N LEU A 91 4.88 34.17 -0.85
CA LEU A 91 3.82 33.75 0.05
C LEU A 91 3.47 34.92 1.00
N ALA A 92 2.18 35.14 1.26
CA ALA A 92 1.74 36.13 2.25
C ALA A 92 0.41 35.75 2.92
N ILE A 93 0.25 36.12 4.18
CA ILE A 93 -0.89 35.76 5.03
C ILE A 93 -1.83 36.96 5.24
N ASP A 94 -3.13 36.78 4.98
CA ASP A 94 -4.17 37.69 5.48
C ASP A 94 -4.53 37.29 6.92
N TRP A 95 -3.90 37.96 7.87
CA TRP A 95 -4.11 37.78 9.31
C TRP A 95 -5.46 38.35 9.83
N ILE A 96 -6.27 38.98 8.97
CA ILE A 96 -7.58 39.54 9.33
C ILE A 96 -8.73 38.63 8.88
N HIS A 97 -8.63 38.04 7.69
CA HIS A 97 -9.67 37.18 7.10
C HIS A 97 -9.27 35.70 7.01
N ASP A 98 -8.15 35.31 7.61
CA ASP A 98 -7.63 33.94 7.64
C ASP A 98 -7.50 33.34 6.22
N LYS A 99 -6.69 33.97 5.37
CA LYS A 99 -6.41 33.52 4.00
C LYS A 99 -4.91 33.44 3.72
N LEU A 100 -4.54 32.49 2.88
CA LEU A 100 -3.19 32.28 2.37
C LEU A 100 -3.17 32.73 0.90
N TYR A 101 -2.24 33.61 0.53
CA TYR A 101 -2.00 34.04 -0.84
C TYR A 101 -0.60 33.66 -1.27
N TRP A 102 -0.42 33.21 -2.51
CA TRP A 102 0.91 32.90 -3.05
C TRP A 102 1.02 33.22 -4.55
N THR A 103 2.27 33.32 -5.01
CA THR A 103 2.63 33.53 -6.40
C THR A 103 3.46 32.35 -6.91
N ASP A 104 3.06 31.77 -8.03
CA ASP A 104 3.80 30.71 -8.70
C ASP A 104 4.39 31.22 -10.03
N SER A 105 5.71 31.10 -10.17
CA SER A 105 6.47 31.59 -11.32
C SER A 105 6.69 30.56 -12.43
N GLY A 106 6.32 29.29 -12.20
CA GLY A 106 6.22 28.25 -13.22
C GLY A 106 4.85 28.31 -13.90
N THR A 107 3.78 28.20 -13.09
CA THR A 107 2.41 28.24 -13.61
C THR A 107 1.92 29.65 -14.00
N SER A 108 2.68 30.69 -13.66
CA SER A 108 2.40 32.11 -13.94
C SER A 108 1.08 32.62 -13.32
N ARG A 109 0.74 32.13 -12.13
CA ARG A 109 -0.54 32.40 -11.43
C ARG A 109 -0.31 33.07 -10.06
N ILE A 110 -1.31 33.83 -9.62
CA ILE A 110 -1.49 34.24 -8.22
C ILE A 110 -2.75 33.57 -7.71
N GLU A 111 -2.68 32.95 -6.54
CA GLU A 111 -3.72 32.11 -5.99
C GLU A 111 -4.04 32.45 -4.53
N VAL A 112 -5.21 32.00 -4.07
CA VAL A 112 -5.69 32.18 -2.71
C VAL A 112 -6.38 30.92 -2.20
N ALA A 113 -6.19 30.60 -0.92
CA ALA A 113 -6.90 29.54 -0.20
C ALA A 113 -7.19 29.96 1.25
N ASN A 114 -7.91 29.12 1.99
CA ASN A 114 -7.93 29.18 3.45
C ASN A 114 -6.56 28.74 4.03
N LEU A 115 -6.33 29.01 5.33
CA LEU A 115 -5.09 28.64 6.03
C LEU A 115 -4.82 27.13 6.14
N ASP A 116 -5.82 26.30 5.84
CA ASP A 116 -5.74 24.84 5.77
C ASP A 116 -5.59 24.32 4.33
N GLY A 117 -5.47 25.21 3.33
CA GLY A 117 -5.39 24.86 1.91
C GLY A 117 -6.75 24.63 1.25
N SER A 118 -7.84 24.61 2.01
CA SER A 118 -9.18 24.40 1.46
C SER A 118 -9.64 25.57 0.58
N HIS A 119 -10.52 25.25 -0.37
CA HIS A 119 -11.15 26.20 -1.28
C HIS A 119 -10.15 27.05 -2.10
N ARG A 120 -9.06 26.42 -2.57
CA ARG A 120 -8.09 26.99 -3.51
C ARG A 120 -8.77 27.66 -4.71
N LYS A 121 -8.31 28.86 -5.07
CA LYS A 121 -8.77 29.63 -6.22
C LYS A 121 -7.60 30.33 -6.92
N VAL A 122 -7.54 30.19 -8.25
CA VAL A 122 -6.74 31.07 -9.11
C VAL A 122 -7.35 32.47 -9.14
N LEU A 123 -6.58 33.47 -8.69
CA LEU A 123 -7.03 34.85 -8.56
C LEU A 123 -6.65 35.70 -9.78
N LEU A 124 -5.42 35.53 -10.29
CA LEU A 124 -4.86 36.26 -11.43
C LEU A 124 -3.96 35.34 -12.26
N TRP A 125 -4.15 35.34 -13.58
CA TRP A 125 -3.41 34.47 -14.52
C TRP A 125 -3.10 35.15 -15.86
N GLN A 126 -3.99 36.02 -16.35
CA GLN A 126 -3.83 36.73 -17.63
C GLN A 126 -2.64 37.70 -17.57
N ASN A 127 -1.84 37.80 -18.64
CA ASN A 127 -0.71 38.76 -18.72
C ASN A 127 0.18 38.74 -17.46
N MET A 128 0.60 37.55 -17.05
CA MET A 128 1.56 37.30 -15.97
C MET A 128 2.73 36.55 -16.58
N GLU A 129 3.98 36.91 -16.24
CA GLU A 129 5.16 36.21 -16.75
C GLU A 129 5.86 35.44 -15.63
N LYS A 130 6.44 36.14 -14.66
CA LYS A 130 7.15 35.52 -13.52
C LYS A 130 6.88 36.31 -12.25
N PRO A 131 5.72 36.15 -11.60
CA PRO A 131 5.50 36.77 -10.29
C PRO A 131 6.49 36.23 -9.25
N ARG A 132 6.96 37.09 -8.33
CA ARG A 132 7.94 36.69 -7.30
C ARG A 132 7.54 37.14 -5.89
N ALA A 133 7.66 38.42 -5.54
CA ALA A 133 7.32 38.87 -4.21
C ALA A 133 5.85 39.27 -4.14
N ILE A 134 5.18 38.98 -3.02
CA ILE A 134 3.80 39.38 -2.76
C ILE A 134 3.70 40.00 -1.35
N ALA A 135 2.97 41.10 -1.24
CA ALA A 135 2.70 41.78 0.02
C ALA A 135 1.23 42.19 0.09
N LEU A 136 0.58 41.91 1.22
CA LEU A 136 -0.84 42.17 1.42
C LEU A 136 -1.06 43.43 2.26
N HIS A 137 -2.16 44.13 2.04
CA HIS A 137 -2.64 45.17 2.94
C HIS A 137 -4.10 44.87 3.34
N PRO A 138 -4.35 43.89 4.24
CA PRO A 138 -5.70 43.43 4.60
C PRO A 138 -6.65 44.54 5.08
N ILE A 139 -6.12 45.56 5.77
CA ILE A 139 -6.89 46.72 6.24
C ILE A 139 -7.47 47.55 5.08
N GLU A 140 -6.76 47.67 3.94
CA GLU A 140 -7.27 48.33 2.72
C GLU A 140 -7.98 47.34 1.78
N GLY A 141 -7.67 46.04 1.87
CA GLY A 141 -8.22 44.99 1.00
C GLY A 141 -7.49 44.91 -0.34
N LYS A 142 -6.16 45.06 -0.33
CA LYS A 142 -5.30 45.08 -1.54
C LYS A 142 -4.16 44.09 -1.45
N ILE A 143 -3.74 43.60 -2.61
CA ILE A 143 -2.51 42.81 -2.82
C ILE A 143 -1.56 43.59 -3.72
N TYR A 144 -0.27 43.48 -3.44
CA TYR A 144 0.81 44.09 -4.20
C TYR A 144 1.81 42.99 -4.55
N TRP A 145 2.32 42.96 -5.78
CA TRP A 145 3.32 41.96 -6.17
C TRP A 145 4.30 42.49 -7.21
N THR A 146 5.40 41.75 -7.37
CA THR A 146 6.42 41.99 -8.37
C THR A 146 6.40 40.90 -9.45
N ASP A 147 6.64 41.29 -10.70
CA ASP A 147 6.86 40.39 -11.84
C ASP A 147 8.22 40.74 -12.46
N TRP A 148 9.08 39.73 -12.66
CA TRP A 148 10.44 39.88 -13.17
C TRP A 148 10.66 39.21 -14.54
N GLY A 149 9.57 38.97 -15.28
CA GLY A 149 9.62 38.49 -16.67
C GLY A 149 10.29 39.47 -17.64
N ASN A 150 10.03 39.27 -18.95
CA ASN A 150 10.54 40.14 -19.99
C ASN A 150 9.99 41.58 -19.88
N THR A 151 8.80 41.74 -19.30
CA THR A 151 8.19 43.03 -18.97
C THR A 151 8.14 43.26 -17.44
N PRO A 152 9.28 43.59 -16.80
CA PRO A 152 9.38 43.69 -15.34
C PRO A 152 8.55 44.85 -14.78
N ARG A 153 7.73 44.56 -13.77
CA ARG A 153 6.70 45.46 -13.27
C ARG A 153 6.34 45.19 -11.81
N ILE A 154 5.81 46.21 -11.15
CA ILE A 154 5.17 46.10 -9.84
C ILE A 154 3.70 46.47 -10.03
N GLU A 155 2.80 45.64 -9.53
CA GLU A 155 1.36 45.79 -9.72
C GLU A 155 0.61 45.70 -8.39
N TYR A 156 -0.66 46.13 -8.40
CA TYR A 156 -1.61 45.84 -7.33
C TYR A 156 -2.97 45.49 -7.87
N ALA A 157 -3.76 44.84 -7.02
CA ALA A 157 -5.18 44.58 -7.21
C ALA A 157 -5.88 44.66 -5.84
N ASN A 158 -7.21 44.60 -5.84
CA ASN A 158 -7.95 44.24 -4.64
C ASN A 158 -7.70 42.76 -4.29
N MET A 159 -7.96 42.38 -3.04
CA MET A 159 -7.78 41.00 -2.54
C MET A 159 -8.80 39.98 -3.09
N ASP A 160 -9.80 40.43 -3.83
CA ASP A 160 -10.69 39.62 -4.67
C ASP A 160 -10.24 39.54 -6.15
N GLY A 161 -9.06 40.08 -6.49
CA GLY A 161 -8.48 40.12 -7.84
C GLY A 161 -8.95 41.32 -8.69
N SER A 162 -9.95 42.08 -8.25
CA SER A 162 -10.52 43.18 -9.04
C SER A 162 -9.64 44.43 -9.06
N ASN A 163 -9.87 45.32 -10.05
CA ASN A 163 -9.15 46.60 -10.20
C ASN A 163 -7.61 46.45 -10.22
N ARG A 164 -7.11 45.43 -10.92
CA ARG A 164 -5.67 45.25 -11.20
C ARG A 164 -5.11 46.45 -11.97
N ARG A 165 -3.96 46.99 -11.52
CA ARG A 165 -3.24 48.09 -12.16
C ARG A 165 -1.73 47.98 -11.94
N VAL A 166 -0.96 48.50 -12.89
CA VAL A 166 0.48 48.68 -12.78
C VAL A 166 0.79 49.89 -11.88
N ILE A 167 1.77 49.75 -10.99
CA ILE A 167 2.33 50.80 -10.13
C ILE A 167 3.60 51.38 -10.75
N ALA A 168 4.48 50.49 -11.22
CA ALA A 168 5.75 50.84 -11.82
C ALA A 168 6.12 49.81 -12.89
N ASP A 169 6.55 50.32 -14.05
CA ASP A 169 6.96 49.62 -15.28
C ASP A 169 8.28 50.16 -15.85
N THR A 170 8.74 51.30 -15.36
CA THR A 170 9.97 51.97 -15.79
C THR A 170 11.11 51.74 -14.80
N HIS A 171 12.35 51.65 -15.28
CA HIS A 171 13.54 51.45 -14.44
C HIS A 171 13.39 50.27 -13.44
N LEU A 172 12.89 49.14 -13.92
CA LEU A 172 12.81 47.87 -13.19
C LEU A 172 13.45 46.78 -14.03
N PHE A 173 14.03 45.78 -13.37
CA PHE A 173 14.59 44.61 -14.04
C PHE A 173 14.41 43.35 -13.19
N TRP A 174 14.96 43.31 -11.96
CA TRP A 174 14.75 42.19 -11.03
C TRP A 174 14.18 42.67 -9.68
N PRO A 175 12.89 43.08 -9.62
CA PRO A 175 12.21 43.44 -8.38
C PRO A 175 11.97 42.20 -7.50
N ASN A 176 12.98 41.81 -6.72
CA ASN A 176 13.01 40.51 -6.04
C ASN A 176 12.16 40.44 -4.77
N GLY A 177 12.09 41.53 -4.02
CA GLY A 177 11.47 41.58 -2.69
C GLY A 177 10.66 42.86 -2.50
N LEU A 178 9.56 42.77 -1.76
CA LEU A 178 8.57 43.83 -1.60
C LEU A 178 8.01 43.83 -0.18
N THR A 179 7.92 45.00 0.46
CA THR A 179 7.32 45.14 1.78
C THR A 179 6.56 46.46 1.95
N ILE A 180 5.61 46.48 2.89
CA ILE A 180 4.76 47.64 3.17
C ILE A 180 5.03 48.15 4.59
N ASP A 181 5.27 49.46 4.69
CA ASP A 181 5.23 50.21 5.95
C ASP A 181 3.80 50.75 6.15
N TYR A 182 3.00 50.02 6.93
CA TYR A 182 1.60 50.37 7.22
C TYR A 182 1.46 51.69 7.98
N ALA A 183 2.48 52.10 8.76
CA ALA A 183 2.44 53.32 9.56
C ALA A 183 2.70 54.57 8.69
N SER A 184 3.64 54.51 7.76
CA SER A 184 3.91 55.62 6.82
C SER A 184 3.13 55.56 5.51
N ARG A 185 2.36 54.49 5.27
CA ARG A 185 1.61 54.20 4.03
C ARG A 185 2.49 54.25 2.78
N ARG A 186 3.62 53.53 2.85
CA ARG A 186 4.61 53.41 1.77
C ARG A 186 4.98 51.97 1.49
N MET A 187 5.37 51.72 0.25
CA MET A 187 5.95 50.45 -0.18
C MET A 187 7.46 50.62 -0.42
N TYR A 188 8.22 49.59 -0.06
CA TYR A 188 9.65 49.47 -0.30
C TYR A 188 9.91 48.19 -1.10
N TRP A 189 10.75 48.25 -2.11
CA TRP A 189 11.17 47.07 -2.87
C TRP A 189 12.66 47.12 -3.18
N VAL A 190 13.20 45.96 -3.55
CA VAL A 190 14.60 45.79 -3.94
C VAL A 190 14.70 45.36 -5.39
N ASP A 191 15.53 46.04 -6.18
CA ASP A 191 15.91 45.60 -7.52
C ASP A 191 17.36 45.08 -7.49
N ALA A 192 17.50 43.77 -7.72
CA ALA A 192 18.77 43.08 -7.63
C ALA A 192 19.71 43.35 -8.81
N LYS A 193 19.20 43.84 -9.93
CA LYS A 193 19.99 44.17 -11.13
C LYS A 193 20.32 45.65 -11.21
N HIS A 194 19.40 46.51 -10.80
CA HIS A 194 19.66 47.95 -10.63
C HIS A 194 20.41 48.29 -9.34
N HIS A 195 20.71 47.28 -8.51
CA HIS A 195 21.54 47.40 -7.32
C HIS A 195 21.01 48.45 -6.34
N VAL A 196 19.70 48.42 -6.04
CA VAL A 196 19.01 49.51 -5.31
C VAL A 196 17.82 49.04 -4.45
N ILE A 197 17.64 49.67 -3.28
CA ILE A 197 16.35 49.72 -2.57
C ILE A 197 15.63 51.00 -2.94
N GLU A 198 14.38 50.90 -3.36
CA GLU A 198 13.52 52.04 -3.64
C GLU A 198 12.29 52.07 -2.73
N ARG A 199 11.69 53.27 -2.65
CA ARG A 199 10.47 53.53 -1.90
C ARG A 199 9.52 54.40 -2.71
N ALA A 200 8.24 54.06 -2.70
CA ALA A 200 7.15 54.91 -3.19
C ALA A 200 6.00 54.98 -2.18
N ASP A 201 5.05 55.88 -2.42
CA ASP A 201 3.74 55.82 -1.78
C ASP A 201 2.93 54.64 -2.38
N LEU A 202 1.87 54.18 -1.69
CA LEU A 202 1.09 52.98 -2.05
C LEU A 202 0.36 53.02 -3.42
N ASP A 203 0.49 54.11 -4.18
CA ASP A 203 -0.02 54.29 -5.54
C ASP A 203 1.09 54.54 -6.58
N GLY A 204 2.36 54.34 -6.20
CA GLY A 204 3.54 54.47 -7.07
C GLY A 204 4.15 55.87 -7.13
N ARG A 205 3.50 56.88 -6.54
CA ARG A 205 4.03 58.26 -6.55
C ARG A 205 5.20 58.43 -5.59
N ASN A 206 5.92 59.54 -5.77
CA ASN A 206 7.06 59.94 -4.92
C ASN A 206 8.18 58.88 -4.81
N ARG A 207 8.37 58.08 -5.88
CA ARG A 207 9.46 57.08 -6.00
C ARG A 207 10.83 57.72 -5.77
N LYS A 208 11.60 57.16 -4.84
CA LYS A 208 12.97 57.57 -4.50
C LYS A 208 13.83 56.34 -4.18
N ALA A 209 15.06 56.32 -4.70
CA ALA A 209 16.10 55.41 -4.25
C ALA A 209 16.56 55.76 -2.83
N VAL A 210 16.87 54.74 -2.02
CA VAL A 210 17.25 54.88 -0.61
C VAL A 210 18.68 54.36 -0.37
N ILE A 211 19.03 53.19 -0.91
CA ILE A 211 20.33 52.51 -0.69
C ILE A 211 20.76 51.82 -1.99
N SER A 212 22.06 51.75 -2.27
CA SER A 212 22.61 50.92 -3.36
C SER A 212 23.29 49.66 -2.81
N LEU A 213 23.05 48.50 -3.44
CA LEU A 213 23.33 47.16 -2.89
C LEU A 213 23.75 46.14 -3.95
N PRO A 214 24.61 45.14 -3.62
CA PRO A 214 25.13 44.21 -4.62
C PRO A 214 24.11 43.19 -5.15
N HIS A 215 23.40 42.44 -4.31
CA HIS A 215 22.37 41.50 -4.79
C HIS A 215 21.28 41.19 -3.75
N PRO A 216 20.41 42.16 -3.43
CA PRO A 216 19.31 41.95 -2.48
C PRO A 216 18.27 40.97 -3.01
N PHE A 217 17.73 40.12 -2.12
CA PHE A 217 16.66 39.17 -2.44
C PHE A 217 15.33 39.58 -1.81
N ALA A 218 15.20 39.51 -0.49
CA ALA A 218 13.99 39.89 0.24
C ALA A 218 14.24 41.09 1.18
N ILE A 219 13.16 41.77 1.56
CA ILE A 219 13.19 42.99 2.38
C ILE A 219 12.02 43.02 3.35
N THR A 220 12.26 43.50 4.58
CA THR A 220 11.24 43.78 5.58
C THR A 220 11.54 45.10 6.30
N VAL A 221 10.55 45.63 7.02
CA VAL A 221 10.61 46.95 7.66
C VAL A 221 10.05 46.90 9.07
N PHE A 222 10.79 47.46 10.03
CA PHE A 222 10.34 47.61 11.41
C PHE A 222 10.84 48.93 12.00
N GLU A 223 9.94 49.64 12.70
CA GLU A 223 10.17 51.01 13.16
C GLU A 223 10.85 51.87 12.08
N ASP A 224 12.06 52.37 12.33
CA ASP A 224 12.83 53.23 11.43
C ASP A 224 13.94 52.49 10.64
N SER A 225 13.95 51.16 10.69
CA SER A 225 14.96 50.30 10.05
C SER A 225 14.36 49.44 8.94
N LEU A 226 15.11 49.32 7.84
CA LEU A 226 14.92 48.30 6.81
C LEU A 226 15.87 47.14 7.09
N TYR A 227 15.42 45.91 6.87
CA TYR A 227 16.23 44.71 6.94
C TYR A 227 16.12 43.96 5.61
N TRP A 228 17.22 43.46 5.06
CA TRP A 228 17.19 42.71 3.80
C TRP A 228 18.21 41.57 3.77
N THR A 229 17.90 40.54 2.99
CA THR A 229 18.80 39.44 2.65
C THR A 229 19.55 39.78 1.37
N ASP A 230 20.84 39.41 1.31
CA ASP A 230 21.68 39.64 0.13
C ASP A 230 22.50 38.37 -0.21
N TRP A 231 22.38 37.91 -1.46
CA TRP A 231 22.97 36.65 -1.92
C TRP A 231 24.47 36.75 -2.18
N HIS A 232 24.97 37.93 -2.55
CA HIS A 232 26.38 38.12 -2.87
C HIS A 232 27.23 38.19 -1.59
N THR A 233 26.72 38.85 -0.56
CA THR A 233 27.35 38.97 0.76
C THR A 233 26.99 37.83 1.71
N LYS A 234 25.96 37.03 1.39
CA LYS A 234 25.42 35.94 2.22
C LYS A 234 25.11 36.41 3.65
N SER A 235 24.43 37.55 3.74
CA SER A 235 24.15 38.22 5.00
C SER A 235 22.73 38.80 5.08
N ILE A 236 22.30 39.05 6.32
CA ILE A 236 21.20 39.95 6.66
C ILE A 236 21.82 41.28 7.05
N ASN A 237 21.34 42.35 6.43
CA ASN A 237 21.81 43.71 6.64
C ASN A 237 20.66 44.59 7.14
N SER A 238 21.00 45.70 7.80
CA SER A 238 20.06 46.70 8.31
C SER A 238 20.53 48.11 7.94
N ALA A 239 19.60 49.05 7.78
CA ALA A 239 19.88 50.49 7.60
C ALA A 239 18.63 51.34 7.84
N ASN A 240 18.80 52.65 8.06
CA ASN A 240 17.68 53.56 8.33
C ASN A 240 16.78 53.80 7.10
N LYS A 241 15.46 53.58 7.26
CA LYS A 241 14.45 53.62 6.18
C LYS A 241 14.23 54.98 5.50
N PHE A 242 14.66 56.07 6.14
CA PHE A 242 14.48 57.43 5.63
C PHE A 242 15.72 57.96 4.91
N THR A 243 16.91 57.62 5.42
CA THR A 243 18.18 58.24 4.99
C THR A 243 19.11 57.27 4.25
N GLY A 244 18.89 55.96 4.36
CA GLY A 244 19.79 54.93 3.85
C GLY A 244 21.14 54.85 4.59
N LYS A 245 21.31 55.62 5.67
CA LYS A 245 22.54 55.66 6.48
C LYS A 245 22.50 54.63 7.61
N ASN A 246 23.65 54.47 8.27
CA ASN A 246 23.89 53.51 9.35
C ASN A 246 23.67 52.07 8.87
N GLN A 247 24.29 51.71 7.74
CA GLN A 247 24.27 50.33 7.26
C GLN A 247 25.10 49.43 8.18
N GLU A 248 24.49 48.37 8.70
CA GLU A 248 25.09 47.38 9.58
C GLU A 248 24.80 45.96 9.07
N VAL A 249 25.70 45.02 9.39
CA VAL A 249 25.52 43.60 9.05
C VAL A 249 25.05 42.87 10.30
N ILE A 250 23.76 42.55 10.37
CA ILE A 250 23.16 41.84 11.52
C ILE A 250 23.71 40.42 11.63
N ARG A 251 23.81 39.70 10.49
CA ARG A 251 24.35 38.35 10.45
C ARG A 251 25.01 38.04 9.11
N ASN A 252 26.18 37.42 9.13
CA ASN A 252 26.90 36.96 7.94
C ASN A 252 27.10 35.43 7.95
N LYS A 253 27.75 34.91 6.90
CA LYS A 253 28.03 33.47 6.70
C LYS A 253 26.77 32.60 6.68
N LEU A 254 25.68 33.13 6.12
CA LEU A 254 24.46 32.37 5.84
C LEU A 254 24.70 31.45 4.63
N HIS A 255 23.87 30.42 4.45
CA HIS A 255 24.05 29.46 3.36
C HIS A 255 23.56 30.07 2.05
N PHE A 256 22.25 30.31 1.98
CA PHE A 256 21.57 31.08 0.95
C PHE A 256 20.34 31.72 1.62
N PRO A 257 20.46 32.97 2.12
CA PRO A 257 19.34 33.64 2.77
C PRO A 257 18.29 34.02 1.71
N MET A 258 17.10 33.45 1.85
CA MET A 258 15.96 33.62 0.96
C MET A 258 15.08 34.74 1.52
N ASP A 259 13.83 34.45 1.85
CA ASP A 259 12.87 35.42 2.39
C ASP A 259 13.13 35.82 3.85
N ILE A 260 12.68 37.03 4.25
CA ILE A 260 12.86 37.59 5.59
C ILE A 260 11.68 38.46 6.03
N HIS A 261 11.11 38.17 7.19
CA HIS A 261 9.96 38.88 7.77
C HIS A 261 10.26 39.26 9.24
N THR A 262 9.91 40.49 9.66
CA THR A 262 9.97 40.85 11.10
C THR A 262 8.76 40.27 11.83
N LEU A 263 9.00 39.33 12.74
CA LEU A 263 8.04 38.75 13.65
C LEU A 263 7.79 39.70 14.84
N HIS A 264 6.69 40.45 14.80
CA HIS A 264 6.23 41.33 15.88
C HIS A 264 4.73 41.65 15.72
N PRO A 265 3.91 41.80 16.79
CA PRO A 265 2.48 42.08 16.67
C PRO A 265 2.15 43.32 15.81
N GLN A 266 2.97 44.37 15.88
CA GLN A 266 2.75 45.60 15.11
C GLN A 266 2.93 45.44 13.59
N ARG A 267 3.53 44.33 13.11
CA ARG A 267 3.57 44.00 11.67
C ARG A 267 2.26 43.42 11.17
N GLN A 268 1.40 42.94 12.07
CA GLN A 268 0.06 42.43 11.79
C GLN A 268 -0.99 43.19 12.61
N PRO A 269 -1.15 44.52 12.36
CA PRO A 269 -2.06 45.35 13.13
C PRO A 269 -3.50 44.85 13.01
N ALA A 270 -4.22 44.87 14.14
CA ALA A 270 -5.62 44.50 14.19
C ALA A 270 -6.47 45.45 13.34
N GLY A 271 -7.37 44.88 12.53
CA GLY A 271 -8.31 45.64 11.70
C GLY A 271 -9.66 44.96 11.64
N ARG A 272 -10.66 45.67 11.10
CA ARG A 272 -12.02 45.15 10.98
C ARG A 272 -12.08 44.08 9.88
N ASN A 273 -12.26 42.82 10.26
CA ASN A 273 -12.64 41.76 9.35
C ASN A 273 -13.96 42.13 8.66
N ARG A 274 -13.93 42.19 7.32
CA ARG A 274 -15.05 42.64 6.47
C ARG A 274 -16.09 41.55 6.24
N CYS A 275 -15.67 40.28 6.35
CA CYS A 275 -16.52 39.09 6.24
C CYS A 275 -17.28 38.79 7.55
N GLY A 276 -16.82 39.31 8.68
CA GLY A 276 -17.42 39.04 9.99
C GLY A 276 -17.29 37.57 10.40
N THR A 277 -18.14 37.12 11.33
CA THR A 277 -18.06 35.77 11.93
C THR A 277 -18.67 34.65 11.08
N ASN A 278 -19.52 34.97 10.10
CA ASN A 278 -20.22 34.00 9.26
C ASN A 278 -19.75 34.03 7.79
N ASN A 279 -18.45 34.23 7.56
CA ASN A 279 -17.82 34.25 6.23
C ASN A 279 -18.54 35.14 5.19
N GLY A 280 -19.11 36.28 5.59
CA GLY A 280 -19.90 37.16 4.71
C GLY A 280 -21.19 36.53 4.16
N GLY A 281 -21.66 35.42 4.74
CA GLY A 281 -22.70 34.57 4.16
C GLY A 281 -22.24 33.80 2.91
N CYS A 282 -20.95 33.83 2.57
CA CYS A 282 -20.38 33.13 1.42
C CYS A 282 -20.28 31.63 1.69
N SER A 283 -20.68 30.80 0.73
CA SER A 283 -20.58 29.33 0.83
C SER A 283 -19.16 28.79 0.92
N HIS A 284 -18.19 29.44 0.26
CA HIS A 284 -16.80 28.98 0.13
C HIS A 284 -15.82 30.08 0.59
N LEU A 285 -15.34 30.93 -0.34
CA LEU A 285 -14.42 32.02 0.00
C LEU A 285 -15.16 33.35 0.20
N CYS A 286 -14.75 34.11 1.21
CA CYS A 286 -15.02 35.53 1.33
C CYS A 286 -13.69 36.30 1.18
N LEU A 287 -13.57 37.12 0.14
CA LEU A 287 -12.36 37.88 -0.17
C LEU A 287 -12.63 39.39 0.02
N PRO A 288 -11.77 40.15 0.72
CA PRO A 288 -11.98 41.58 0.92
C PRO A 288 -11.72 42.37 -0.37
N SER A 289 -12.48 43.46 -0.56
CA SER A 289 -12.36 44.37 -1.71
C SER A 289 -12.47 45.81 -1.22
N ASN A 290 -11.84 46.80 -1.88
CA ASN A 290 -11.58 48.17 -1.38
C ASN A 290 -12.51 48.73 -0.26
N LYS A 291 -13.85 48.66 -0.39
CA LYS A 291 -14.82 49.06 0.67
C LYS A 291 -15.73 47.94 1.22
N THR A 292 -15.70 46.73 0.68
CA THR A 292 -16.65 45.63 0.95
C THR A 292 -15.93 44.28 1.01
N TYR A 293 -16.66 43.18 0.82
CA TYR A 293 -16.13 41.86 0.51
C TYR A 293 -16.87 41.29 -0.72
N THR A 294 -16.29 40.29 -1.35
CA THR A 294 -16.82 39.58 -2.52
C THR A 294 -16.77 38.09 -2.22
N CYS A 295 -17.92 37.40 -2.29
CA CYS A 295 -17.91 35.94 -2.23
C CYS A 295 -17.31 35.36 -3.51
N ALA A 296 -16.35 34.47 -3.37
CA ALA A 296 -15.70 33.78 -4.47
C ALA A 296 -15.89 32.25 -4.34
N CYS A 297 -15.96 31.59 -5.48
CA CYS A 297 -15.98 30.14 -5.59
C CYS A 297 -14.53 29.64 -5.76
N PRO A 298 -14.23 28.38 -5.35
CA PRO A 298 -12.95 27.74 -5.66
C PRO A 298 -12.72 27.63 -7.17
N THR A 299 -11.50 27.33 -7.59
CA THR A 299 -11.18 26.96 -8.98
C THR A 299 -12.15 25.88 -9.49
N GLY A 300 -12.66 26.04 -10.71
CA GLY A 300 -13.60 25.12 -11.35
C GLY A 300 -15.09 25.29 -10.96
N PHE A 301 -15.41 26.05 -9.91
CA PHE A 301 -16.81 26.22 -9.47
C PHE A 301 -17.46 27.47 -10.07
N LYS A 302 -18.62 27.31 -10.71
CA LYS A 302 -19.42 28.41 -11.24
C LYS A 302 -20.17 29.13 -10.14
N LYS A 303 -20.08 30.47 -10.10
CA LYS A 303 -20.91 31.29 -9.21
C LYS A 303 -22.34 31.41 -9.76
N VAL A 304 -23.32 30.87 -9.05
CA VAL A 304 -24.74 30.89 -9.48
C VAL A 304 -25.54 32.00 -8.79
N ASP A 305 -25.17 32.36 -7.57
CA ASP A 305 -25.76 33.48 -6.84
C ASP A 305 -24.65 34.26 -6.12
N HIS A 306 -24.97 35.42 -5.54
CA HIS A 306 -24.04 36.24 -4.76
C HIS A 306 -23.29 35.45 -3.69
N HIS A 307 -23.90 34.40 -3.14
CA HIS A 307 -23.36 33.57 -2.06
C HIS A 307 -23.09 32.10 -2.41
N LYS A 308 -23.67 31.55 -3.50
CA LYS A 308 -23.63 30.11 -3.82
C LYS A 308 -22.86 29.78 -5.11
N CYS A 309 -22.19 28.65 -5.06
CA CYS A 309 -21.42 28.05 -6.15
C CYS A 309 -22.09 26.73 -6.59
N LEU A 310 -22.01 26.41 -7.88
CA LEU A 310 -22.46 25.16 -8.49
C LEU A 310 -21.28 24.55 -9.24
N ASP A 311 -21.17 23.23 -9.22
CA ASP A 311 -20.08 22.52 -9.89
C ASP A 311 -20.56 21.90 -11.21
N LYS A 312 -19.81 22.16 -12.28
CA LYS A 312 -19.88 21.49 -13.58
C LYS A 312 -18.43 21.37 -14.03
N PHE A 313 -17.89 20.17 -13.90
CA PHE A 313 -16.48 19.90 -14.10
C PHE A 313 -16.29 18.70 -15.02
N LEU A 314 -15.02 18.38 -15.22
CA LEU A 314 -14.56 17.68 -16.39
C LEU A 314 -13.32 16.88 -16.03
N LEU A 315 -13.48 15.58 -15.80
CA LEU A 315 -12.38 14.75 -15.32
C LEU A 315 -11.47 14.28 -16.43
N PHE A 316 -10.20 14.08 -16.08
CA PHE A 316 -9.22 13.44 -16.95
C PHE A 316 -8.01 12.91 -16.19
N ALA A 317 -7.41 11.86 -16.76
CA ALA A 317 -6.14 11.32 -16.30
C ALA A 317 -4.98 11.89 -17.13
N ARG A 318 -3.97 12.44 -16.45
CA ARG A 318 -2.58 12.39 -16.91
C ARG A 318 -1.93 11.15 -16.29
N ARG A 319 -0.76 10.74 -16.78
CA ARG A 319 -0.07 9.55 -16.25
C ARG A 319 0.12 9.60 -14.72
N THR A 320 0.52 10.75 -14.18
CA THR A 320 0.89 10.90 -12.76
C THR A 320 -0.17 11.60 -11.90
N ASP A 321 -1.26 12.11 -12.48
CA ASP A 321 -2.32 12.79 -11.72
C ASP A 321 -3.67 12.73 -12.42
N ILE A 322 -4.75 12.79 -11.63
CA ILE A 322 -6.12 12.95 -12.13
C ILE A 322 -6.54 14.37 -11.82
N ARG A 323 -7.09 15.05 -12.82
CA ARG A 323 -7.46 16.46 -12.75
C ARG A 323 -8.91 16.65 -13.14
N ARG A 324 -9.43 17.80 -12.74
CA ARG A 324 -10.71 18.34 -13.20
C ARG A 324 -10.50 19.73 -13.79
N VAL A 325 -11.28 20.08 -14.80
CA VAL A 325 -11.38 21.47 -15.30
C VAL A 325 -12.85 21.87 -15.42
N SER A 326 -13.16 23.17 -15.46
CA SER A 326 -14.51 23.63 -15.77
C SER A 326 -14.51 24.51 -17.01
N PHE A 327 -15.51 24.31 -17.86
CA PHE A 327 -15.78 25.16 -19.04
C PHE A 327 -16.79 26.27 -18.79
N ASP A 328 -17.35 26.33 -17.58
CA ASP A 328 -18.28 27.38 -17.18
C ASP A 328 -17.58 28.65 -16.67
N THR A 329 -16.25 28.63 -16.56
CA THR A 329 -15.43 29.72 -16.00
C THR A 329 -14.42 30.27 -17.02
N GLU A 330 -14.24 31.59 -17.06
CA GLU A 330 -13.39 32.29 -18.06
C GLU A 330 -11.88 31.99 -17.93
N ASP A 331 -11.47 31.46 -16.78
CA ASP A 331 -10.09 31.07 -16.50
C ASP A 331 -9.73 29.68 -17.05
N MET A 332 -10.74 28.83 -17.33
CA MET A 332 -10.60 27.43 -17.78
C MET A 332 -9.49 26.67 -17.03
N SER A 333 -9.36 26.92 -15.73
CA SER A 333 -8.21 26.46 -14.96
C SER A 333 -8.44 25.04 -14.44
N ASP A 334 -7.40 24.21 -14.57
CA ASP A 334 -7.37 22.83 -14.12
C ASP A 334 -6.99 22.74 -12.63
N ASP A 335 -7.69 21.88 -11.91
CA ASP A 335 -7.48 21.56 -10.50
C ASP A 335 -7.10 20.09 -10.35
N VAL A 336 -6.11 19.80 -9.51
CA VAL A 336 -5.57 18.44 -9.34
C VAL A 336 -6.29 17.76 -8.18
N ILE A 337 -6.92 16.60 -8.42
CA ILE A 337 -7.53 15.84 -7.34
C ILE A 337 -6.41 15.29 -6.45
N PRO A 338 -6.44 15.50 -5.13
CA PRO A 338 -5.35 15.11 -4.22
C PRO A 338 -5.39 13.61 -3.93
N LEU A 339 -4.93 12.81 -4.90
CA LEU A 339 -4.79 11.36 -4.82
C LEU A 339 -3.33 10.99 -4.50
N ALA A 340 -3.15 9.92 -3.73
CA ALA A 340 -1.85 9.35 -3.43
C ALA A 340 -1.43 8.31 -4.48
N ASP A 341 -0.12 8.16 -4.69
CA ASP A 341 0.51 7.04 -5.42
C ASP A 341 0.03 6.76 -6.86
N VAL A 342 -0.58 7.73 -7.55
CA VAL A 342 -0.91 7.62 -8.98
C VAL A 342 0.38 7.65 -9.82
N ARG A 343 0.69 6.57 -10.55
CA ARG A 343 1.94 6.42 -11.32
C ARG A 343 1.73 6.48 -12.82
N ASN A 344 0.75 5.74 -13.32
CA ASN A 344 0.40 5.68 -14.74
C ASN A 344 -1.11 5.42 -14.92
N ALA A 345 -1.93 6.40 -14.54
CA ALA A 345 -3.36 6.38 -14.80
C ALA A 345 -3.64 6.36 -16.32
N VAL A 346 -4.47 5.42 -16.78
CA VAL A 346 -4.80 5.23 -18.22
C VAL A 346 -6.28 5.37 -18.49
N ALA A 347 -7.12 4.51 -17.91
CA ALA A 347 -8.57 4.60 -18.04
C ALA A 347 -9.20 5.22 -16.78
N LEU A 348 -10.35 5.87 -16.95
CA LEU A 348 -11.06 6.63 -15.93
C LEU A 348 -12.56 6.50 -16.18
N ASP A 349 -13.37 6.35 -15.13
CA ASP A 349 -14.82 6.49 -15.17
C ASP A 349 -15.35 6.97 -13.80
N TRP A 350 -16.66 7.25 -13.70
CA TRP A 350 -17.28 7.97 -12.61
C TRP A 350 -18.68 7.46 -12.25
N ASP A 351 -18.92 7.18 -10.96
CA ASP A 351 -20.28 6.98 -10.43
C ASP A 351 -20.89 8.29 -9.92
N ALA A 352 -21.92 8.78 -10.62
CA ALA A 352 -22.66 9.99 -10.27
C ALA A 352 -23.60 9.85 -9.08
N LYS A 353 -23.90 8.62 -8.64
CA LYS A 353 -24.78 8.37 -7.51
C LYS A 353 -24.03 8.43 -6.18
N ASP A 354 -22.94 7.66 -6.06
CA ASP A 354 -22.17 7.56 -4.81
C ASP A 354 -20.93 8.50 -4.81
N GLY A 355 -20.60 9.13 -5.94
CA GLY A 355 -19.58 10.19 -6.06
C GLY A 355 -18.14 9.69 -6.14
N TYR A 356 -17.94 8.48 -6.65
CA TYR A 356 -16.63 7.84 -6.78
C TYR A 356 -16.04 8.02 -8.19
N ILE A 357 -14.77 8.41 -8.26
CA ILE A 357 -13.92 8.19 -9.44
C ILE A 357 -13.32 6.79 -9.38
N TYR A 358 -13.23 6.13 -10.52
CA TYR A 358 -12.54 4.85 -10.72
C TYR A 358 -11.46 5.03 -11.79
N TRP A 359 -10.24 4.53 -11.56
CA TRP A 359 -9.17 4.60 -12.56
C TRP A 359 -8.31 3.34 -12.58
N THR A 360 -7.71 3.07 -13.74
CA THR A 360 -6.71 2.00 -13.91
C THR A 360 -5.30 2.57 -13.85
N ASP A 361 -4.39 1.91 -13.15
CA ASP A 361 -2.96 2.22 -13.14
C ASP A 361 -2.16 1.02 -13.70
N VAL A 362 -1.54 1.24 -14.85
CA VAL A 362 -0.82 0.21 -15.64
C VAL A 362 0.65 0.07 -15.20
N THR A 363 1.07 0.71 -14.10
CA THR A 363 2.40 0.52 -13.48
C THR A 363 2.30 -0.15 -12.11
N THR A 364 1.12 -0.13 -11.48
CA THR A 364 0.82 -0.88 -10.25
C THR A 364 -0.10 -2.07 -10.48
N ASP A 365 -0.44 -2.38 -11.74
CA ASP A 365 -1.34 -3.45 -12.16
C ASP A 365 -2.67 -3.46 -11.37
N SER A 366 -3.26 -2.26 -11.20
CA SER A 366 -4.40 -2.08 -10.30
C SER A 366 -5.53 -1.22 -10.85
N ILE A 367 -6.73 -1.45 -10.33
CA ILE A 367 -7.92 -0.62 -10.50
C ILE A 367 -8.23 -0.02 -9.12
N ASN A 368 -8.37 1.29 -9.07
CA ASN A 368 -8.49 2.08 -7.85
C ASN A 368 -9.78 2.90 -7.87
N ARG A 369 -10.29 3.27 -6.69
CA ARG A 369 -11.35 4.26 -6.58
C ARG A 369 -11.08 5.24 -5.44
N ALA A 370 -11.67 6.42 -5.54
CA ALA A 370 -11.69 7.42 -4.48
C ALA A 370 -12.96 8.28 -4.61
N LEU A 371 -13.35 9.00 -3.56
CA LEU A 371 -14.29 10.09 -3.72
C LEU A 371 -13.63 11.23 -4.50
N TRP A 372 -14.43 11.99 -5.24
CA TRP A 372 -13.98 13.08 -6.11
C TRP A 372 -13.21 14.23 -5.44
N ASN A 373 -13.27 14.30 -4.11
CA ASN A 373 -12.49 15.22 -3.27
C ASN A 373 -11.11 14.65 -2.86
N GLY A 374 -10.72 13.49 -3.38
CA GLY A 374 -9.49 12.75 -3.03
C GLY A 374 -9.59 11.87 -1.77
N THR A 375 -10.71 11.91 -1.04
CA THR A 375 -10.86 11.12 0.20
C THR A 375 -11.36 9.69 -0.06
N LYS A 376 -11.16 8.79 0.91
CA LYS A 376 -11.48 7.35 0.78
C LYS A 376 -10.88 6.68 -0.47
N GLN A 377 -9.62 6.96 -0.76
CA GLN A 377 -8.88 6.21 -1.77
C GLN A 377 -8.71 4.75 -1.31
N GLU A 378 -9.04 3.81 -2.19
CA GLU A 378 -8.94 2.37 -1.96
C GLU A 378 -8.65 1.62 -3.27
N VAL A 379 -7.95 0.49 -3.18
CA VAL A 379 -7.66 -0.36 -4.33
C VAL A 379 -8.80 -1.38 -4.48
N VAL A 380 -9.41 -1.43 -5.66
CA VAL A 380 -10.59 -2.25 -5.97
C VAL A 380 -10.19 -3.61 -6.53
N VAL A 381 -9.16 -3.64 -7.39
CA VAL A 381 -8.56 -4.87 -7.93
C VAL A 381 -7.05 -4.65 -8.05
N ASP A 382 -6.25 -5.55 -7.48
CA ASP A 382 -4.77 -5.52 -7.44
C ASP A 382 -4.13 -6.86 -7.85
N THR A 383 -4.92 -7.75 -8.44
CA THR A 383 -4.55 -9.14 -8.71
C THR A 383 -4.89 -9.52 -10.14
N SER A 384 -4.06 -10.35 -10.77
CA SER A 384 -4.35 -10.95 -12.09
C SER A 384 -4.77 -9.92 -13.14
N LEU A 385 -4.05 -8.80 -13.17
CA LEU A 385 -4.09 -7.74 -14.18
C LEU A 385 -2.67 -7.60 -14.75
N GLU A 386 -2.53 -7.22 -16.01
CA GLU A 386 -1.22 -6.95 -16.63
C GLU A 386 -1.20 -5.64 -17.45
N SER A 387 -2.32 -5.26 -18.08
CA SER A 387 -2.45 -3.95 -18.74
C SER A 387 -3.92 -3.51 -18.78
N PRO A 388 -4.51 -3.09 -17.64
CA PRO A 388 -5.91 -2.64 -17.59
C PRO A 388 -6.11 -1.35 -18.38
N ALA A 389 -6.61 -1.47 -19.61
CA ALA A 389 -6.49 -0.46 -20.66
C ALA A 389 -7.74 0.40 -20.86
N GLY A 390 -8.90 -0.07 -20.41
CA GLY A 390 -10.21 0.57 -20.51
C GLY A 390 -11.09 0.16 -19.33
N LEU A 391 -12.06 1.01 -18.98
CA LEU A 391 -12.84 0.91 -17.75
C LEU A 391 -14.22 1.52 -17.97
N ALA A 392 -15.29 0.83 -17.53
CA ALA A 392 -16.67 1.31 -17.62
C ALA A 392 -17.49 0.94 -16.39
N ILE A 393 -18.24 1.88 -15.83
CA ILE A 393 -19.18 1.68 -14.73
C ILE A 393 -20.61 1.47 -15.25
N ASP A 394 -21.29 0.43 -14.79
CA ASP A 394 -22.74 0.32 -14.88
C ASP A 394 -23.38 1.03 -13.68
N TRP A 395 -23.79 2.28 -13.90
CA TRP A 395 -24.47 3.13 -12.91
C TRP A 395 -25.92 2.69 -12.60
N VAL A 396 -26.45 1.67 -13.29
CA VAL A 396 -27.80 1.12 -13.07
C VAL A 396 -27.76 -0.09 -12.12
N THR A 397 -26.73 -0.94 -12.22
CA THR A 397 -26.57 -2.12 -11.34
C THR A 397 -25.34 -2.11 -10.43
N ASN A 398 -24.58 -1.01 -10.39
CA ASN A 398 -23.33 -0.83 -9.66
C ASN A 398 -22.35 -2.00 -9.93
N LYS A 399 -21.97 -2.16 -11.20
CA LYS A 399 -20.96 -3.12 -11.68
C LYS A 399 -19.82 -2.36 -12.35
N LEU A 400 -18.62 -2.91 -12.27
CA LEU A 400 -17.43 -2.37 -12.92
C LEU A 400 -16.96 -3.36 -13.99
N TYR A 401 -16.82 -2.87 -15.23
CA TYR A 401 -16.33 -3.62 -16.38
C TYR A 401 -14.97 -3.07 -16.78
N TRP A 402 -14.03 -3.93 -17.18
CA TRP A 402 -12.74 -3.49 -17.69
C TRP A 402 -12.18 -4.43 -18.75
N THR A 403 -11.26 -3.90 -19.53
CA THR A 403 -10.44 -4.58 -20.53
C THR A 403 -9.02 -4.71 -20.02
N ASP A 404 -8.39 -5.87 -20.21
CA ASP A 404 -6.97 -6.08 -19.96
C ASP A 404 -6.26 -6.46 -21.27
N ALA A 405 -5.40 -5.56 -21.75
CA ALA A 405 -4.65 -5.69 -22.99
C ALA A 405 -3.40 -6.59 -22.85
N GLY A 406 -3.03 -6.99 -21.63
CA GLY A 406 -1.94 -7.92 -21.36
C GLY A 406 -2.43 -9.36 -21.16
N THR A 407 -3.61 -9.56 -20.55
CA THR A 407 -4.21 -10.89 -20.34
C THR A 407 -5.28 -11.27 -21.37
N ASP A 408 -5.52 -10.41 -22.37
CA ASP A 408 -6.50 -10.52 -23.46
C ASP A 408 -7.92 -10.86 -22.98
N ARG A 409 -8.42 -10.05 -22.03
CA ARG A 409 -9.68 -10.31 -21.32
C ARG A 409 -10.59 -9.10 -21.20
N ILE A 410 -11.87 -9.42 -21.06
CA ILE A 410 -12.91 -8.52 -20.54
C ILE A 410 -13.51 -9.18 -19.31
N GLU A 411 -13.57 -8.43 -18.22
CA GLU A 411 -13.99 -8.90 -16.91
C GLU A 411 -15.00 -7.95 -16.27
N VAL A 412 -15.74 -8.46 -15.28
CA VAL A 412 -16.73 -7.71 -14.51
C VAL A 412 -16.62 -8.03 -13.02
N SER A 413 -16.90 -7.06 -12.17
CA SER A 413 -17.10 -7.23 -10.73
C SER A 413 -18.23 -6.32 -10.24
N ASN A 414 -18.60 -6.42 -8.96
CA ASN A 414 -19.31 -5.35 -8.29
C ASN A 414 -18.44 -4.08 -8.22
N ALA A 415 -19.04 -2.91 -8.03
CA ALA A 415 -18.32 -1.64 -7.91
C ALA A 415 -17.32 -1.59 -6.72
N ASP A 416 -17.29 -2.59 -5.84
CA ASP A 416 -16.31 -2.79 -4.75
C ASP A 416 -15.25 -3.88 -5.04
N GLY A 417 -15.18 -4.38 -6.28
CA GLY A 417 -14.23 -5.44 -6.68
C GLY A 417 -14.69 -6.86 -6.35
N SER A 418 -15.76 -7.01 -5.56
CA SER A 418 -16.26 -8.33 -5.15
C SER A 418 -16.89 -9.11 -6.31
N MET A 419 -16.90 -10.45 -6.16
CA MET A 419 -17.51 -11.39 -7.11
C MET A 419 -16.98 -11.32 -8.56
N ARG A 420 -15.71 -10.93 -8.74
CA ARG A 420 -15.04 -10.87 -10.06
C ARG A 420 -15.26 -12.11 -10.93
N THR A 421 -15.59 -11.88 -12.21
CA THR A 421 -15.88 -12.89 -13.24
C THR A 421 -15.23 -12.50 -14.58
N VAL A 422 -14.54 -13.44 -15.22
CA VAL A 422 -14.10 -13.30 -16.63
C VAL A 422 -15.30 -13.48 -17.56
N LEU A 423 -15.56 -12.51 -18.43
CA LEU A 423 -16.66 -12.54 -19.40
C LEU A 423 -16.21 -13.03 -20.78
N ILE A 424 -15.08 -12.51 -21.28
CA ILE A 424 -14.55 -12.83 -22.62
C ILE A 424 -13.04 -13.05 -22.52
N TRP A 425 -12.56 -14.16 -23.08
CA TRP A 425 -11.14 -14.56 -23.11
C TRP A 425 -10.67 -15.14 -24.45
N GLU A 426 -11.56 -15.25 -25.44
CA GLU A 426 -11.26 -15.85 -26.76
C GLU A 426 -11.36 -14.79 -27.86
N ASN A 427 -10.53 -14.89 -28.90
CA ASN A 427 -10.57 -14.00 -30.06
C ASN A 427 -10.50 -12.50 -29.67
N LEU A 428 -9.74 -12.18 -28.63
CA LEU A 428 -9.31 -10.83 -28.26
C LEU A 428 -7.81 -10.73 -28.53
N ASP A 429 -7.36 -9.58 -29.02
CA ASP A 429 -5.95 -9.27 -29.27
C ASP A 429 -5.72 -7.80 -28.89
N ARG A 430 -5.36 -7.56 -27.63
CA ARG A 430 -5.23 -6.23 -27.01
C ARG A 430 -6.54 -5.41 -27.06
N PRO A 431 -7.58 -5.83 -26.31
CA PRO A 431 -8.73 -4.95 -26.08
C PRO A 431 -8.28 -3.64 -25.43
N ARG A 432 -8.77 -2.49 -25.90
CA ARG A 432 -8.46 -1.16 -25.34
C ARG A 432 -9.67 -0.54 -24.67
N ASP A 433 -10.45 0.27 -25.34
CA ASP A 433 -11.49 1.06 -24.65
C ASP A 433 -12.79 0.26 -24.54
N ILE A 434 -13.60 0.54 -23.52
CA ILE A 434 -14.87 -0.14 -23.26
C ILE A 434 -15.91 0.85 -22.75
N VAL A 435 -17.13 0.76 -23.26
CA VAL A 435 -18.29 1.55 -22.84
C VAL A 435 -19.53 0.67 -22.75
N VAL A 436 -20.40 0.96 -21.79
CA VAL A 436 -21.61 0.17 -21.50
C VAL A 436 -22.89 0.95 -21.78
N ASP A 437 -23.91 0.26 -22.28
CA ASP A 437 -25.29 0.73 -22.37
C ASP A 437 -26.19 -0.15 -21.48
N PRO A 438 -26.37 0.20 -20.20
CA PRO A 438 -27.28 -0.49 -19.29
C PRO A 438 -28.76 -0.38 -19.68
N ILE A 439 -29.13 0.53 -20.58
CA ILE A 439 -30.53 0.70 -21.01
C ILE A 439 -30.84 -0.33 -22.12
N GLY A 440 -29.91 -0.54 -23.05
CA GLY A 440 -29.98 -1.60 -24.07
C GLY A 440 -29.52 -2.98 -23.58
N GLY A 441 -28.74 -3.05 -22.51
CA GLY A 441 -28.11 -4.28 -22.00
C GLY A 441 -26.88 -4.71 -22.80
N PHE A 442 -26.18 -3.77 -23.45
CA PHE A 442 -25.03 -4.04 -24.32
C PHE A 442 -23.73 -3.41 -23.78
N MET A 443 -22.60 -3.99 -24.16
CA MET A 443 -21.26 -3.42 -23.99
C MET A 443 -20.52 -3.39 -25.33
N TYR A 444 -19.69 -2.38 -25.52
CA TYR A 444 -18.94 -2.10 -26.74
C TYR A 444 -17.48 -1.90 -26.38
N TRP A 445 -16.56 -2.45 -27.16
CA TRP A 445 -15.14 -2.26 -26.93
C TRP A 445 -14.34 -2.21 -28.23
N THR A 446 -13.14 -1.63 -28.13
CA THR A 446 -12.16 -1.64 -29.22
C THR A 446 -11.11 -2.73 -29.01
N ASP A 447 -10.60 -3.25 -30.11
CA ASP A 447 -9.47 -4.17 -30.20
C ASP A 447 -8.55 -3.61 -31.30
N TRP A 448 -7.27 -3.42 -30.96
CA TRP A 448 -6.26 -2.79 -31.83
C TRP A 448 -5.10 -3.74 -32.17
N GLY A 449 -5.33 -5.05 -32.03
CA GLY A 449 -4.35 -6.09 -32.31
C GLY A 449 -4.05 -6.28 -33.80
N ALA A 450 -3.71 -7.50 -34.19
CA ALA A 450 -3.41 -7.83 -35.58
C ALA A 450 -4.59 -7.60 -36.54
N ASN A 451 -5.83 -7.65 -36.02
CA ASN A 451 -7.07 -7.44 -36.80
C ASN A 451 -7.96 -6.39 -36.08
N PRO A 452 -7.67 -5.08 -36.25
CA PRO A 452 -8.33 -4.03 -35.48
C PRO A 452 -9.83 -3.95 -35.81
N LYS A 453 -10.64 -3.85 -34.75
CA LYS A 453 -12.10 -4.06 -34.80
C LYS A 453 -12.81 -3.37 -33.63
N ILE A 454 -14.09 -3.10 -33.83
CA ILE A 454 -15.01 -2.67 -32.78
C ILE A 454 -16.08 -3.75 -32.66
N GLU A 455 -16.28 -4.26 -31.45
CA GLU A 455 -17.20 -5.35 -31.16
C GLU A 455 -18.30 -4.91 -30.19
N ARG A 456 -19.42 -5.65 -30.22
CA ARG A 456 -20.57 -5.48 -29.34
C ARG A 456 -21.01 -6.84 -28.81
N ALA A 457 -21.29 -6.92 -27.52
CA ALA A 457 -21.96 -8.06 -26.90
C ALA A 457 -23.01 -7.57 -25.89
N GLY A 458 -23.86 -8.47 -25.39
CA GLY A 458 -24.60 -8.22 -24.17
C GLY A 458 -23.67 -8.00 -22.98
N MET A 459 -24.11 -7.31 -21.94
CA MET A 459 -23.33 -7.14 -20.70
C MET A 459 -23.13 -8.46 -19.92
N ASP A 460 -23.82 -9.53 -20.33
CA ASP A 460 -23.60 -10.92 -19.93
C ASP A 460 -22.72 -11.72 -20.93
N ALA A 461 -22.01 -11.02 -21.82
CA ALA A 461 -21.24 -11.55 -22.97
C ALA A 461 -22.03 -12.35 -24.02
N SER A 462 -23.37 -12.39 -23.95
CA SER A 462 -24.19 -13.04 -24.97
C SER A 462 -24.19 -12.28 -26.31
N SER A 463 -24.53 -12.97 -27.41
CA SER A 463 -24.76 -12.33 -28.72
C SER A 463 -23.59 -11.45 -29.25
N ARG A 464 -22.34 -11.83 -28.93
CA ARG A 464 -21.13 -11.14 -29.39
C ARG A 464 -21.04 -11.10 -30.92
N ILE A 465 -20.87 -9.90 -31.47
CA ILE A 465 -20.67 -9.63 -32.90
C ILE A 465 -19.59 -8.57 -33.13
N VAL A 466 -18.93 -8.63 -34.28
CA VAL A 466 -18.10 -7.52 -34.78
C VAL A 466 -18.99 -6.54 -35.52
N ILE A 467 -19.00 -5.26 -35.11
CA ILE A 467 -19.80 -4.21 -35.75
C ILE A 467 -19.01 -3.41 -36.78
N ILE A 468 -17.71 -3.18 -36.55
CA ILE A 468 -16.80 -2.51 -37.50
C ILE A 468 -15.49 -3.31 -37.58
N SER A 469 -15.03 -3.60 -38.80
CA SER A 469 -13.78 -4.35 -39.08
C SER A 469 -12.97 -3.82 -40.28
N SER A 470 -13.43 -2.74 -40.91
CA SER A 470 -12.81 -2.13 -42.08
C SER A 470 -12.42 -0.68 -41.77
N ASN A 471 -11.38 -0.17 -42.43
CA ASN A 471 -10.86 1.19 -42.20
C ASN A 471 -10.68 1.51 -40.71
N LEU A 472 -10.00 0.61 -39.99
CA LEU A 472 -9.54 0.78 -38.62
C LEU A 472 -8.05 0.45 -38.55
N THR A 473 -7.34 1.07 -37.62
CA THR A 473 -5.93 0.83 -37.32
C THR A 473 -5.69 0.87 -35.82
N TRP A 474 -5.97 1.99 -35.17
CA TRP A 474 -5.80 2.16 -33.72
C TRP A 474 -7.05 2.82 -33.12
N PRO A 475 -8.18 2.09 -33.03
CA PRO A 475 -9.40 2.57 -32.38
C PRO A 475 -9.13 2.71 -30.86
N ASN A 476 -8.78 3.92 -30.44
CA ASN A 476 -8.25 4.17 -29.10
C ASN A 476 -9.32 4.54 -28.07
N GLY A 477 -10.40 5.20 -28.50
CA GLY A 477 -11.43 5.72 -27.60
C GLY A 477 -12.84 5.53 -28.18
N LEU A 478 -13.81 5.29 -27.30
CA LEU A 478 -15.23 5.09 -27.57
C LEU A 478 -16.07 6.05 -26.73
N ALA A 479 -17.20 6.50 -27.29
CA ALA A 479 -18.21 7.24 -26.54
C ALA A 479 -19.62 6.88 -27.02
N ILE A 480 -20.59 6.87 -26.09
CA ILE A 480 -22.00 6.63 -26.38
C ILE A 480 -22.80 7.91 -26.14
N ASP A 481 -23.61 8.28 -27.12
CA ASP A 481 -24.72 9.22 -26.96
C ASP A 481 -26.03 8.42 -26.81
N TYR A 482 -26.58 8.42 -25.59
CA TYR A 482 -27.82 7.72 -25.24
C TYR A 482 -29.08 8.40 -25.80
N GLU A 483 -29.04 9.71 -26.07
CA GLU A 483 -30.19 10.46 -26.59
C GLU A 483 -30.35 10.23 -28.09
N THR A 484 -29.26 10.33 -28.86
CA THR A 484 -29.29 10.10 -30.32
C THR A 484 -29.03 8.65 -30.73
N LYS A 485 -28.65 7.78 -29.78
CA LYS A 485 -28.32 6.35 -29.99
C LYS A 485 -27.16 6.11 -30.95
N ARG A 486 -26.11 6.91 -30.77
CA ARG A 486 -24.90 6.91 -31.61
C ARG A 486 -23.69 6.46 -30.81
N LEU A 487 -22.88 5.62 -31.45
CA LEU A 487 -21.55 5.23 -31.00
C LEU A 487 -20.53 6.08 -31.76
N TYR A 488 -19.64 6.75 -31.03
CA TYR A 488 -18.53 7.53 -31.55
C TYR A 488 -17.22 6.79 -31.27
N TRP A 489 -16.25 6.84 -32.18
CA TRP A 489 -14.92 6.28 -31.95
C TRP A 489 -13.82 7.15 -32.58
N ALA A 490 -12.64 7.10 -31.95
CA ALA A 490 -11.45 7.82 -32.38
C ALA A 490 -10.36 6.83 -32.84
N ASP A 491 -9.89 6.95 -34.09
CA ASP A 491 -8.82 6.11 -34.62
C ASP A 491 -7.54 6.93 -34.84
N ALA A 492 -6.48 6.60 -34.10
CA ALA A 492 -5.21 7.32 -34.15
C ALA A 492 -4.37 7.03 -35.40
N GLY A 493 -4.55 5.87 -36.03
CA GLY A 493 -3.83 5.52 -37.24
C GLY A 493 -4.49 6.13 -38.48
N MET A 494 -5.83 6.11 -38.55
CA MET A 494 -6.61 6.76 -39.62
C MET A 494 -6.68 8.28 -39.44
N LYS A 495 -6.47 8.79 -38.22
CA LYS A 495 -6.56 10.22 -37.87
C LYS A 495 -7.97 10.78 -38.08
N THR A 496 -8.96 9.95 -37.76
CA THR A 496 -10.38 10.25 -37.88
C THR A 496 -11.08 10.12 -36.53
N ILE A 497 -12.10 10.94 -36.34
CA ILE A 497 -13.18 10.65 -35.40
C ILE A 497 -14.44 10.43 -36.21
N GLU A 498 -15.09 9.30 -35.95
CA GLU A 498 -16.21 8.79 -36.71
C GLU A 498 -17.35 8.42 -35.76
N TYR A 499 -18.55 8.29 -36.32
CA TYR A 499 -19.72 7.85 -35.57
C TYR A 499 -20.62 6.97 -36.43
N GLY A 500 -21.48 6.21 -35.77
CA GLY A 500 -22.52 5.40 -36.40
C GLY A 500 -23.59 4.99 -35.40
N ASN A 501 -24.56 4.21 -35.84
CA ASN A 501 -25.56 3.60 -34.97
C ASN A 501 -24.95 2.48 -34.12
N PHE A 502 -25.65 2.07 -33.06
CA PHE A 502 -25.28 0.97 -32.16
C PHE A 502 -25.09 -0.42 -32.83
N ASP A 503 -25.43 -0.59 -34.10
CA ASP A 503 -25.18 -1.80 -34.89
C ASP A 503 -24.04 -1.65 -35.93
N GLY A 504 -23.37 -0.49 -35.97
CA GLY A 504 -22.35 -0.15 -36.96
C GLY A 504 -22.89 0.42 -38.27
N SER A 505 -24.21 0.57 -38.43
CA SER A 505 -24.83 1.21 -39.61
C SER A 505 -24.71 2.74 -39.57
N ASP A 506 -24.96 3.40 -40.70
CA ASP A 506 -24.82 4.86 -40.88
C ASP A 506 -23.46 5.44 -40.41
N ARG A 507 -22.38 4.70 -40.69
CA ARG A 507 -21.00 5.14 -40.40
C ARG A 507 -20.67 6.42 -41.17
N GLN A 508 -20.31 7.49 -40.45
CA GLN A 508 -19.93 8.78 -41.00
C GLN A 508 -18.68 9.34 -40.30
N VAL A 509 -17.81 10.01 -41.07
CA VAL A 509 -16.64 10.71 -40.53
C VAL A 509 -17.06 12.09 -40.05
N LEU A 510 -16.87 12.38 -38.76
CA LEU A 510 -17.17 13.69 -38.18
C LEU A 510 -15.98 14.65 -38.35
N ILE A 511 -14.76 14.16 -38.07
CA ILE A 511 -13.52 14.92 -38.14
C ILE A 511 -12.47 14.07 -38.84
N GLY A 512 -11.88 14.59 -39.92
CA GLY A 512 -10.86 13.89 -40.73
C GLY A 512 -9.62 14.73 -41.03
N SER A 513 -9.36 15.77 -40.22
CA SER A 513 -8.15 16.60 -40.31
C SER A 513 -7.78 17.16 -38.94
N GLN A 514 -6.50 17.48 -38.74
CA GLN A 514 -5.94 18.02 -37.49
C GLN A 514 -5.98 17.09 -36.26
N LEU A 515 -6.10 15.77 -36.46
CA LEU A 515 -6.05 14.74 -35.41
C LEU A 515 -4.74 13.93 -35.47
N PRO A 516 -3.61 14.41 -34.94
CA PRO A 516 -2.33 13.71 -35.09
C PRO A 516 -2.25 12.37 -34.32
N HIS A 517 -2.80 12.28 -33.10
CA HIS A 517 -2.89 11.03 -32.32
C HIS A 517 -4.01 11.12 -31.26
N PRO A 518 -5.29 11.01 -31.65
CA PRO A 518 -6.39 10.96 -30.70
C PRO A 518 -6.36 9.69 -29.82
N PHE A 519 -6.80 9.80 -28.56
CA PHE A 519 -6.76 8.73 -27.56
C PHE A 519 -8.12 8.56 -26.86
N GLY A 520 -8.45 9.40 -25.89
CA GLY A 520 -9.76 9.38 -25.22
C GLY A 520 -10.86 10.04 -26.08
N LEU A 521 -12.12 9.71 -25.80
CA LEU A 521 -13.27 10.27 -26.52
C LEU A 521 -14.49 10.29 -25.61
N THR A 522 -15.30 11.35 -25.64
CA THR A 522 -16.51 11.46 -24.82
C THR A 522 -17.44 12.56 -25.36
N VAL A 523 -18.71 12.51 -24.95
CA VAL A 523 -19.82 13.32 -25.47
C VAL A 523 -20.61 13.92 -24.30
N HIS A 524 -20.92 15.21 -24.38
CA HIS A 524 -21.83 15.89 -23.46
C HIS A 524 -22.72 16.90 -24.20
N GLU A 525 -24.04 16.79 -24.00
CA GLU A 525 -25.06 17.58 -24.73
C GLU A 525 -24.84 17.47 -26.27
N ASP A 526 -24.66 18.60 -26.96
CA ASP A 526 -24.40 18.71 -28.39
C ASP A 526 -22.90 18.70 -28.76
N LYS A 527 -22.01 18.41 -27.81
CA LYS A 527 -20.56 18.59 -27.96
C LYS A 527 -19.79 17.28 -27.79
N LEU A 528 -18.86 17.08 -28.71
CA LEU A 528 -17.84 16.04 -28.65
C LEU A 528 -16.51 16.64 -28.18
N TYR A 529 -15.83 15.91 -27.31
CA TYR A 529 -14.48 16.19 -26.83
C TYR A 529 -13.63 14.92 -26.95
N TRP A 530 -12.36 15.06 -27.29
CA TRP A 530 -11.45 13.94 -27.55
C TRP A 530 -10.07 14.28 -27.01
N THR A 531 -9.28 13.29 -26.59
CA THR A 531 -7.90 13.53 -26.13
C THR A 531 -6.84 13.36 -27.20
N ASP A 532 -5.79 14.19 -27.27
CA ASP A 532 -4.73 14.06 -28.28
C ASP A 532 -3.30 14.13 -27.71
N TRP A 533 -2.58 13.00 -27.81
CA TRP A 533 -1.26 12.81 -27.21
C TRP A 533 -0.12 13.61 -27.85
N GLN A 534 -0.20 13.87 -29.15
CA GLN A 534 0.90 14.53 -29.88
C GLN A 534 0.84 16.05 -29.74
N SER A 535 -0.37 16.61 -29.74
CA SER A 535 -0.61 18.04 -29.53
C SER A 535 -0.58 18.42 -28.04
N LYS A 536 -0.89 17.47 -27.13
CA LYS A 536 -1.08 17.72 -25.68
C LYS A 536 -2.12 18.82 -25.41
N SER A 537 -3.05 19.01 -26.34
CA SER A 537 -3.81 20.25 -26.54
C SER A 537 -5.24 19.94 -26.98
N ILE A 538 -6.18 20.76 -26.49
CA ILE A 538 -7.32 20.16 -25.82
C ILE A 538 -8.67 20.65 -26.35
N GLN A 539 -9.45 19.72 -26.91
CA GLN A 539 -10.25 20.03 -28.10
C GLN A 539 -11.73 19.65 -28.02
N LYS A 540 -12.52 20.41 -28.80
CA LYS A 540 -13.99 20.40 -28.82
C LYS A 540 -14.51 20.86 -30.19
N ASN A 541 -15.57 20.24 -30.68
CA ASN A 541 -16.17 20.58 -31.97
C ASN A 541 -17.05 21.85 -31.91
N SER A 542 -16.46 23.07 -31.98
CA SER A 542 -17.15 24.32 -32.44
C SER A 542 -16.33 25.63 -32.42
N ARG A 543 -15.03 25.63 -32.05
CA ARG A 543 -13.98 26.66 -32.33
C ARG A 543 -12.74 26.35 -31.49
N MET A 544 -11.56 26.70 -31.99
CA MET A 544 -10.25 26.47 -31.35
C MET A 544 -9.75 27.73 -30.62
N LEU A 545 -9.14 27.58 -29.42
CA LEU A 545 -7.98 28.40 -28.96
C LEU A 545 -7.35 27.92 -27.62
N LEU A 546 -6.05 27.66 -27.67
CA LEU A 546 -5.01 27.67 -26.60
C LEU A 546 -5.02 26.64 -25.42
N CYS A 547 -4.12 25.66 -25.57
CA CYS A 547 -3.11 25.19 -24.59
C CYS A 547 -3.54 24.51 -23.26
N GLY A 548 -3.58 23.17 -23.26
CA GLY A 548 -3.27 22.32 -22.09
C GLY A 548 -4.45 21.75 -21.23
N SER A 549 -4.80 20.48 -21.45
CA SER A 549 -5.57 19.52 -20.58
C SER A 549 -7.12 19.31 -20.68
N GLU A 550 -7.50 18.25 -21.42
CA GLU A 550 -8.79 17.66 -21.85
C GLU A 550 -9.36 16.82 -20.72
N CYS A 551 -10.66 16.78 -20.39
CA CYS A 551 -11.86 16.31 -21.14
C CYS A 551 -12.04 14.77 -21.11
N GLU A 552 -13.14 14.16 -20.61
CA GLU A 552 -14.31 14.66 -19.86
C GLU A 552 -14.86 13.68 -18.81
N PHE A 553 -15.74 14.14 -17.90
CA PHE A 553 -16.91 13.39 -17.39
C PHE A 553 -17.94 14.32 -16.71
N LEU A 554 -19.20 14.35 -17.18
CA LEU A 554 -20.39 14.62 -16.36
C LEU A 554 -21.67 14.15 -17.07
N CYS A 555 -22.42 13.23 -16.47
CA CYS A 555 -23.80 12.93 -16.86
C CYS A 555 -24.74 13.18 -15.68
N VAL A 556 -25.76 14.03 -15.85
CA VAL A 556 -26.81 14.27 -14.86
C VAL A 556 -28.18 14.27 -15.54
N PHE A 557 -28.73 13.07 -15.74
CA PHE A 557 -30.16 12.79 -15.56
C PHE A 557 -30.37 11.28 -15.61
N THR A 558 -30.35 10.61 -14.45
CA THR A 558 -30.89 9.25 -14.34
C THR A 558 -32.38 9.33 -14.02
N PRO A 559 -33.29 9.08 -14.98
CA PRO A 559 -34.62 8.59 -14.60
C PRO A 559 -34.45 7.29 -13.79
N LEU A 560 -35.45 6.95 -12.98
CA LEU A 560 -35.52 5.64 -12.33
C LEU A 560 -35.69 4.54 -13.38
N VAL A 561 -34.58 4.07 -13.95
CA VAL A 561 -34.56 2.93 -14.88
C VAL A 561 -34.86 1.67 -14.07
N HIS A 562 -36.09 1.18 -14.21
CA HIS A 562 -36.50 -0.09 -13.62
C HIS A 562 -35.72 -1.23 -14.28
N ASN A 563 -34.75 -1.79 -13.56
CA ASN A 563 -33.89 -2.87 -14.04
C ASN A 563 -34.25 -4.21 -13.36
N PRO A 564 -34.12 -5.37 -14.05
CA PRO A 564 -34.48 -6.67 -13.49
C PRO A 564 -33.67 -7.08 -12.25
N CYS A 565 -32.43 -6.58 -12.13
CA CYS A 565 -31.54 -6.89 -11.01
C CYS A 565 -31.91 -6.15 -9.71
N SER A 566 -32.71 -5.07 -9.78
CA SER A 566 -33.02 -4.19 -8.64
C SER A 566 -33.78 -4.87 -7.49
N VAL A 567 -34.57 -5.91 -7.78
CA VAL A 567 -35.32 -6.66 -6.77
C VAL A 567 -34.66 -8.01 -6.54
N ASN A 568 -34.15 -8.24 -5.33
CA ASN A 568 -33.51 -9.49 -4.91
C ASN A 568 -32.41 -9.98 -5.87
N ASN A 569 -31.62 -9.07 -6.45
CA ASN A 569 -30.54 -9.37 -7.39
C ASN A 569 -31.01 -10.21 -8.61
N GLY A 570 -32.24 -9.99 -9.11
CA GLY A 570 -32.84 -10.83 -10.17
C GLY A 570 -33.14 -12.29 -9.77
N GLY A 571 -32.95 -12.62 -8.49
CA GLY A 571 -32.90 -13.97 -7.95
C GLY A 571 -31.55 -14.67 -8.16
N CYS A 572 -30.50 -13.95 -8.56
CA CYS A 572 -29.15 -14.50 -8.72
C CYS A 572 -28.44 -14.62 -7.37
N SER A 573 -27.73 -15.73 -7.17
CA SER A 573 -26.96 -15.97 -5.93
C SER A 573 -25.72 -15.08 -5.75
N HIS A 574 -25.10 -14.65 -6.86
CA HIS A 574 -23.86 -13.87 -6.87
C HIS A 574 -24.02 -12.60 -7.73
N LEU A 575 -23.63 -12.62 -9.01
CA LEU A 575 -23.83 -11.49 -9.91
C LEU A 575 -25.16 -11.61 -10.68
N CYS A 576 -25.84 -10.48 -10.81
CA CYS A 576 -26.87 -10.24 -11.82
C CYS A 576 -26.31 -9.24 -12.83
N LEU A 577 -26.20 -9.66 -14.09
CA LEU A 577 -25.74 -8.87 -15.22
C LEU A 577 -26.92 -8.55 -16.13
N LEU A 578 -26.94 -7.37 -16.73
CA LEU A 578 -27.95 -7.03 -17.73
C LEU A 578 -27.69 -7.81 -19.02
N ALA A 579 -28.76 -8.14 -19.74
CA ALA A 579 -28.68 -8.90 -20.97
C ALA A 579 -29.66 -8.34 -22.00
N PRO A 580 -29.34 -8.37 -23.30
CA PRO A 580 -30.21 -7.80 -24.32
C PRO A 580 -31.56 -8.55 -24.40
N PRO A 581 -32.65 -7.89 -24.87
CA PRO A 581 -33.94 -8.52 -25.05
C PRO A 581 -33.86 -9.76 -25.97
N PRO A 582 -34.60 -10.86 -25.68
CA PRO A 582 -35.64 -10.99 -24.66
C PRO A 582 -35.15 -11.41 -23.27
N LYS A 583 -33.84 -11.64 -23.07
CA LYS A 583 -33.30 -12.23 -21.83
C LYS A 583 -33.35 -11.27 -20.64
N ALA A 584 -33.13 -9.97 -20.88
CA ALA A 584 -33.17 -8.84 -19.93
C ALA A 584 -32.12 -8.88 -18.80
N SER A 585 -31.84 -10.05 -18.21
CA SER A 585 -30.78 -10.25 -17.20
C SER A 585 -30.27 -11.68 -17.19
N SER A 586 -29.01 -11.88 -16.82
CA SER A 586 -28.39 -13.19 -16.60
C SER A 586 -27.73 -13.24 -15.23
N CYS A 587 -27.75 -14.41 -14.59
CA CYS A 587 -26.89 -14.64 -13.44
C CYS A 587 -25.49 -15.05 -13.90
N ALA A 588 -24.48 -14.62 -13.16
CA ALA A 588 -23.08 -14.99 -13.37
C ALA A 588 -22.42 -15.39 -12.04
N CYS A 589 -21.40 -16.23 -12.12
CA CYS A 589 -20.67 -16.77 -10.98
C CYS A 589 -19.23 -16.26 -10.96
N PRO A 590 -18.62 -16.08 -9.77
CA PRO A 590 -17.22 -15.67 -9.67
C PRO A 590 -16.28 -16.61 -10.42
N THR A 591 -15.15 -16.09 -10.86
CA THR A 591 -14.12 -16.82 -11.62
C THR A 591 -13.80 -18.19 -11.01
N GLY A 592 -13.96 -19.24 -11.82
CA GLY A 592 -13.70 -20.64 -11.46
C GLY A 592 -14.87 -21.38 -10.80
N ILE A 593 -15.99 -20.71 -10.50
CA ILE A 593 -17.22 -21.31 -9.94
C ILE A 593 -18.25 -21.49 -11.05
N ASN A 594 -18.91 -22.64 -11.12
CA ASN A 594 -19.90 -22.96 -12.14
C ASN A 594 -21.32 -22.53 -11.74
N LEU A 595 -22.12 -22.12 -12.73
CA LEU A 595 -23.56 -21.88 -12.58
C LEU A 595 -24.31 -23.22 -12.60
N GLN A 596 -25.26 -23.42 -11.69
CA GLN A 596 -26.07 -24.63 -11.62
C GLN A 596 -27.16 -24.65 -12.71
N ASN A 597 -27.77 -25.82 -12.90
CA ASN A 597 -28.82 -26.07 -13.91
C ASN A 597 -30.09 -25.21 -13.74
N ASP A 598 -30.26 -24.52 -12.61
CA ASP A 598 -31.35 -23.57 -12.38
C ASP A 598 -31.13 -22.19 -13.05
N GLY A 599 -29.91 -21.94 -13.56
CA GLY A 599 -29.51 -20.68 -14.16
C GLY A 599 -29.40 -19.51 -13.18
N LYS A 600 -29.38 -19.75 -11.86
CA LYS A 600 -29.43 -18.72 -10.81
C LYS A 600 -28.48 -18.94 -9.63
N THR A 601 -28.30 -20.19 -9.20
CA THR A 601 -27.40 -20.53 -8.10
C THR A 601 -26.04 -20.96 -8.63
N CYS A 602 -24.96 -20.51 -8.00
CA CYS A 602 -23.60 -20.99 -8.28
C CYS A 602 -23.29 -22.22 -7.42
N THR A 603 -22.29 -23.03 -7.81
CA THR A 603 -21.78 -24.08 -6.93
C THR A 603 -21.14 -23.47 -5.67
N PRO A 604 -21.07 -24.18 -4.54
CA PRO A 604 -20.46 -23.66 -3.30
C PRO A 604 -18.94 -23.40 -3.36
N GLY A 605 -18.32 -23.54 -4.53
CA GLY A 605 -16.89 -23.44 -4.78
C GLY A 605 -16.48 -24.23 -6.03
N MET A 606 -15.17 -24.26 -6.29
CA MET A 606 -14.54 -25.07 -7.34
C MET A 606 -14.67 -26.57 -7.01
N SER A 607 -14.75 -27.43 -8.03
CA SER A 607 -14.81 -28.91 -7.88
C SER A 607 -13.41 -29.51 -8.05
N SER A 608 -12.77 -29.24 -9.20
CA SER A 608 -11.37 -29.59 -9.48
C SER A 608 -10.53 -28.32 -9.66
N PHE A 609 -9.46 -28.17 -8.88
CA PHE A 609 -8.62 -26.98 -8.91
C PHE A 609 -7.17 -27.26 -8.49
N LEU A 610 -6.27 -26.37 -8.91
CA LEU A 610 -4.90 -26.29 -8.42
C LEU A 610 -4.83 -25.20 -7.36
N VAL A 611 -4.23 -25.50 -6.21
CA VAL A 611 -3.76 -24.49 -5.26
C VAL A 611 -2.24 -24.38 -5.44
N PHE A 612 -1.69 -23.17 -5.44
CA PHE A 612 -0.24 -22.97 -5.50
C PHE A 612 0.20 -21.79 -4.63
N ALA A 613 1.36 -21.93 -4.00
CA ALA A 613 2.01 -20.85 -3.28
C ALA A 613 2.85 -20.00 -4.24
N ARG A 614 2.83 -18.69 -4.00
CA ARG A 614 3.96 -17.81 -4.26
C ARG A 614 4.52 -17.34 -2.92
N ARG A 615 5.71 -16.73 -2.91
CA ARG A 615 6.35 -16.26 -1.66
C ARG A 615 5.46 -15.35 -0.81
N THR A 616 4.61 -14.54 -1.43
CA THR A 616 3.82 -13.47 -0.79
C THR A 616 2.31 -13.72 -0.71
N ASP A 617 1.78 -14.72 -1.40
CA ASP A 617 0.34 -15.04 -1.45
C ASP A 617 0.11 -16.49 -1.89
N ILE A 618 -1.08 -17.02 -1.64
CA ILE A 618 -1.52 -18.33 -2.15
C ILE A 618 -2.66 -18.10 -3.15
N ARG A 619 -2.66 -18.86 -4.24
CA ARG A 619 -3.58 -18.70 -5.35
C ARG A 619 -4.25 -20.01 -5.74
N MET A 620 -5.39 -19.90 -6.40
CA MET A 620 -6.19 -21.04 -6.86
C MET A 620 -6.56 -20.88 -8.33
N VAL A 621 -6.39 -21.94 -9.13
CA VAL A 621 -6.83 -22.03 -10.53
C VAL A 621 -7.84 -23.16 -10.64
N SER A 622 -9.07 -22.84 -11.06
CA SER A 622 -10.06 -23.86 -11.38
C SER A 622 -9.66 -24.58 -12.67
N LEU A 623 -9.74 -25.91 -12.65
CA LEU A 623 -9.53 -26.80 -13.80
C LEU A 623 -10.84 -27.12 -14.52
N ASP A 624 -11.98 -26.75 -13.91
CA ASP A 624 -13.32 -26.94 -14.47
C ASP A 624 -13.62 -25.95 -15.62
N ILE A 625 -12.79 -24.90 -15.78
CA ILE A 625 -12.92 -23.83 -16.78
C ILE A 625 -11.73 -23.81 -17.76
N PRO A 626 -11.96 -23.60 -19.07
CA PRO A 626 -10.91 -23.71 -20.09
C PRO A 626 -9.88 -22.56 -20.05
N TYR A 627 -10.24 -21.42 -19.47
CA TYR A 627 -9.39 -20.23 -19.40
C TYR A 627 -8.46 -20.21 -18.18
N PHE A 628 -8.55 -21.18 -17.25
CA PHE A 628 -7.63 -21.37 -16.12
C PHE A 628 -7.30 -20.12 -15.29
N ALA A 629 -8.23 -19.17 -15.10
CA ALA A 629 -7.91 -17.94 -14.37
C ALA A 629 -7.58 -18.22 -12.89
N ASP A 630 -6.55 -17.53 -12.39
CA ASP A 630 -6.08 -17.62 -11.02
C ASP A 630 -6.71 -16.55 -10.13
N VAL A 631 -7.12 -16.96 -8.94
CA VAL A 631 -7.74 -16.12 -7.90
C VAL A 631 -6.87 -16.16 -6.65
N VAL A 632 -6.61 -15.00 -6.04
CA VAL A 632 -5.85 -14.90 -4.79
C VAL A 632 -6.71 -15.31 -3.60
N LEU A 633 -6.15 -16.10 -2.69
CA LEU A 633 -6.76 -16.42 -1.42
C LEU A 633 -6.61 -15.24 -0.46
N ALA A 634 -7.70 -14.51 -0.23
CA ALA A 634 -7.73 -13.37 0.70
C ALA A 634 -7.65 -13.84 2.17
N VAL A 635 -6.43 -13.94 2.70
CA VAL A 635 -6.16 -14.25 4.10
C VAL A 635 -5.82 -12.96 4.86
N ASN A 636 -6.44 -12.73 6.02
CA ASN A 636 -6.17 -11.57 6.89
C ASN A 636 -4.84 -11.69 7.67
N SER A 637 -3.74 -12.04 6.98
CA SER A 637 -2.41 -12.25 7.55
C SER A 637 -1.33 -11.98 6.50
N SER A 638 -0.23 -11.33 6.87
CA SER A 638 0.86 -11.03 5.94
C SER A 638 1.78 -12.24 5.76
N MET A 639 1.67 -12.93 4.63
CA MET A 639 2.66 -13.93 4.19
C MET A 639 3.98 -13.23 3.82
N LYS A 640 5.12 -13.87 4.11
CA LYS A 640 6.47 -13.31 3.88
C LYS A 640 7.30 -14.18 2.95
N ASN A 641 7.36 -15.48 3.22
CA ASN A 641 8.00 -16.45 2.33
C ASN A 641 7.34 -17.82 2.48
N THR A 642 6.13 -17.92 1.96
CA THR A 642 5.36 -19.17 1.87
C THR A 642 6.09 -20.16 0.96
N ILE A 643 6.36 -21.38 1.43
CA ILE A 643 7.10 -22.40 0.66
C ILE A 643 6.18 -23.55 0.24
N ALA A 644 5.82 -24.42 1.19
CA ALA A 644 5.10 -25.66 0.93
C ALA A 644 3.62 -25.53 1.31
N ILE A 645 2.75 -26.27 0.63
CA ILE A 645 1.30 -26.25 0.86
C ILE A 645 0.71 -27.65 0.99
N GLY A 646 -0.37 -27.76 1.75
CA GLY A 646 -1.14 -29.00 1.89
C GLY A 646 -2.62 -28.70 2.02
N VAL A 647 -3.47 -29.55 1.46
CA VAL A 647 -4.93 -29.35 1.47
C VAL A 647 -5.61 -30.53 2.16
N ASP A 648 -6.54 -30.22 3.07
CA ASP A 648 -7.53 -31.15 3.59
C ASP A 648 -8.85 -30.94 2.83
N PRO A 649 -9.13 -31.71 1.76
CA PRO A 649 -10.36 -31.56 0.98
C PRO A 649 -11.61 -32.00 1.74
N LYS A 650 -11.48 -32.70 2.87
CA LYS A 650 -12.61 -33.17 3.68
C LYS A 650 -13.28 -32.04 4.44
N ASP A 651 -12.46 -31.18 5.04
CA ASP A 651 -12.90 -30.03 5.84
C ASP A 651 -12.82 -28.71 5.05
N GLY A 652 -12.24 -28.73 3.85
CA GLY A 652 -12.04 -27.54 3.03
C GLY A 652 -10.98 -26.59 3.61
N ARG A 653 -9.88 -27.15 4.14
CA ARG A 653 -8.82 -26.41 4.83
C ARG A 653 -7.49 -26.46 4.08
N LEU A 654 -6.80 -25.34 4.07
CA LEU A 654 -5.48 -25.16 3.48
C LEU A 654 -4.45 -24.96 4.58
N TYR A 655 -3.29 -25.58 4.43
CA TYR A 655 -2.12 -25.49 5.31
C TYR A 655 -0.93 -25.00 4.50
N TRP A 656 -0.07 -24.17 5.09
CA TRP A 656 1.16 -23.72 4.45
C TRP A 656 2.28 -23.50 5.46
N SER A 657 3.53 -23.63 4.99
CA SER A 657 4.71 -23.20 5.74
C SER A 657 5.18 -21.81 5.33
N ASP A 658 5.53 -20.96 6.29
CA ASP A 658 6.30 -19.73 6.06
C ASP A 658 7.66 -19.84 6.77
N SER A 659 8.73 -19.80 5.98
CA SER A 659 10.12 -19.96 6.43
C SER A 659 10.71 -18.72 7.10
N THR A 660 10.16 -17.53 6.82
CA THR A 660 10.60 -16.27 7.43
C THR A 660 9.93 -16.06 8.78
N LEU A 661 8.63 -16.37 8.86
CA LEU A 661 7.86 -16.35 10.10
C LEU A 661 8.15 -17.58 10.99
N LYS A 662 8.69 -18.65 10.41
CA LYS A 662 8.98 -19.95 11.05
C LYS A 662 7.74 -20.61 11.63
N LYS A 663 6.66 -20.64 10.82
CA LYS A 663 5.36 -21.18 11.21
C LYS A 663 4.80 -22.13 10.17
N ILE A 664 3.94 -23.05 10.63
CA ILE A 664 2.93 -23.69 9.79
C ILE A 664 1.58 -23.14 10.23
N SER A 665 0.86 -22.56 9.28
CA SER A 665 -0.43 -21.89 9.50
C SER A 665 -1.52 -22.56 8.65
N ARG A 666 -2.78 -22.32 9.02
CA ARG A 666 -3.97 -22.90 8.39
C ARG A 666 -5.05 -21.83 8.17
N SER A 667 -5.85 -22.01 7.13
CA SER A 667 -7.13 -21.32 6.95
C SER A 667 -8.15 -22.24 6.27
N ASN A 668 -9.39 -21.80 6.16
CA ASN A 668 -10.35 -22.36 5.20
C ASN A 668 -9.96 -21.94 3.76
N ILE A 669 -10.45 -22.68 2.76
CA ILE A 669 -10.23 -22.40 1.32
C ILE A 669 -10.87 -21.07 0.84
N ASN A 670 -11.69 -20.42 1.66
CA ASN A 670 -12.20 -19.06 1.44
C ASN A 670 -11.41 -17.96 2.19
N GLY A 671 -10.26 -18.30 2.78
CA GLY A 671 -9.38 -17.38 3.52
C GLY A 671 -9.79 -17.11 4.98
N THR A 672 -10.97 -17.56 5.40
CA THR A 672 -11.46 -17.38 6.78
C THR A 672 -10.82 -18.36 7.77
N ALA A 673 -10.99 -18.09 9.07
CA ALA A 673 -10.48 -18.92 10.17
C ALA A 673 -8.96 -19.20 10.10
N HIS A 674 -8.18 -18.14 9.87
CA HIS A 674 -6.72 -18.20 9.94
C HIS A 674 -6.23 -18.52 11.37
N GLU A 675 -5.35 -19.51 11.50
CA GLU A 675 -4.71 -19.89 12.76
C GLU A 675 -3.27 -20.39 12.52
N ASP A 676 -2.36 -20.12 13.47
CA ASP A 676 -1.00 -20.69 13.47
C ASP A 676 -1.01 -22.00 14.25
N ILE A 677 -0.83 -23.15 13.59
CA ILE A 677 -0.88 -24.46 14.24
C ILE A 677 0.47 -24.92 14.81
N ILE A 678 1.58 -24.52 14.18
CA ILE A 678 2.94 -24.72 14.72
C ILE A 678 3.66 -23.38 14.64
N ALA A 679 3.92 -22.75 15.79
CA ALA A 679 4.55 -21.43 15.88
C ALA A 679 6.00 -21.47 16.42
N THR A 680 6.53 -22.66 16.76
CA THR A 680 7.79 -22.80 17.50
C THR A 680 8.58 -24.04 17.05
N GLY A 681 9.91 -23.97 17.12
CA GLY A 681 10.79 -25.10 16.81
C GLY A 681 10.79 -25.50 15.33
N LEU A 682 10.55 -24.54 14.43
CA LEU A 682 10.74 -24.69 12.99
C LEU A 682 11.90 -23.77 12.56
N MET A 683 12.65 -24.15 11.52
CA MET A 683 13.70 -23.34 10.93
C MET A 683 13.45 -23.02 9.46
N THR A 684 13.42 -24.03 8.58
CA THR A 684 13.11 -23.87 7.15
C THR A 684 12.31 -25.08 6.66
N THR A 685 10.99 -24.97 6.74
CA THR A 685 10.06 -26.04 6.39
C THR A 685 9.79 -26.06 4.87
N ASP A 686 10.57 -26.89 4.16
CA ASP A 686 10.63 -26.94 2.70
C ASP A 686 9.55 -27.84 2.06
N GLY A 687 8.91 -28.73 2.82
CA GLY A 687 7.87 -29.64 2.34
C GLY A 687 6.80 -29.96 3.38
N LEU A 688 5.57 -30.17 2.91
CA LEU A 688 4.38 -30.34 3.74
C LEU A 688 3.45 -31.38 3.10
N ALA A 689 2.92 -32.32 3.88
CA ALA A 689 1.93 -33.28 3.42
C ALA A 689 0.82 -33.50 4.46
N VAL A 690 -0.42 -33.50 3.99
CA VAL A 690 -1.64 -33.58 4.82
C VAL A 690 -2.31 -34.94 4.62
N ASP A 691 -2.38 -35.74 5.70
CA ASP A 691 -3.22 -36.93 5.75
C ASP A 691 -4.62 -36.55 6.24
N ALA A 692 -5.48 -36.18 5.29
CA ALA A 692 -6.89 -35.82 5.51
C ALA A 692 -7.73 -36.96 6.12
N VAL A 693 -7.27 -38.21 6.05
CA VAL A 693 -8.01 -39.40 6.52
C VAL A 693 -7.57 -39.79 7.93
N GLY A 694 -6.26 -39.88 8.18
CA GLY A 694 -5.66 -40.13 9.50
C GLY A 694 -5.63 -38.89 10.41
N ARG A 695 -5.96 -37.72 9.85
CA ARG A 695 -6.00 -36.43 10.53
C ARG A 695 -4.64 -36.05 11.13
N LYS A 696 -3.61 -36.15 10.29
CA LYS A 696 -2.21 -35.84 10.61
C LYS A 696 -1.61 -34.91 9.56
N ILE A 697 -0.63 -34.13 9.98
CA ILE A 697 0.23 -33.32 9.09
C ILE A 697 1.68 -33.76 9.29
N TYR A 698 2.38 -33.92 8.17
CA TYR A 698 3.79 -34.31 8.11
C TYR A 698 4.57 -33.20 7.43
N TRP A 699 5.77 -32.92 7.89
CA TRP A 699 6.63 -31.91 7.27
C TRP A 699 8.11 -32.28 7.35
N THR A 700 8.86 -31.69 6.43
CA THR A 700 10.33 -31.73 6.35
C THR A 700 10.86 -30.36 6.78
N ASP A 701 11.84 -30.33 7.68
CA ASP A 701 12.55 -29.11 8.05
C ASP A 701 14.04 -29.25 7.71
N THR A 702 14.44 -28.61 6.60
CA THR A 702 15.83 -28.55 6.12
C THR A 702 16.77 -27.90 7.15
N GLY A 703 16.26 -26.99 7.98
CA GLY A 703 17.06 -26.22 8.93
C GLY A 703 17.30 -26.95 10.25
N THR A 704 16.52 -27.99 10.54
CA THR A 704 16.75 -28.90 11.68
C THR A 704 17.12 -30.33 11.25
N ASN A 705 17.12 -30.64 9.95
CA ASN A 705 17.32 -31.96 9.36
C ASN A 705 16.39 -33.03 9.97
N ARG A 706 15.11 -32.69 10.14
CA ARG A 706 14.09 -33.56 10.75
C ARG A 706 12.88 -33.75 9.84
N ILE A 707 12.26 -34.93 9.94
CA ILE A 707 10.91 -35.21 9.45
C ILE A 707 10.02 -35.46 10.65
N GLU A 708 8.90 -34.75 10.72
CA GLU A 708 8.03 -34.71 11.88
C GLU A 708 6.56 -34.90 11.51
N VAL A 709 5.75 -35.26 12.50
CA VAL A 709 4.31 -35.44 12.40
C VAL A 709 3.60 -34.79 13.58
N ALA A 710 2.41 -34.24 13.33
CA ALA A 710 1.46 -33.81 14.37
C ALA A 710 0.03 -34.14 13.95
N ASN A 711 -0.92 -33.94 14.87
CA ASN A 711 -2.33 -33.80 14.50
C ASN A 711 -2.53 -32.52 13.67
N LEU A 712 -3.66 -32.42 12.95
CA LEU A 712 -3.97 -31.26 12.11
C LEU A 712 -4.17 -29.94 12.88
N ASP A 713 -4.29 -29.97 14.20
CA ASP A 713 -4.30 -28.80 15.09
C ASP A 713 -2.91 -28.45 15.65
N GLY A 714 -1.85 -29.15 15.21
CA GLY A 714 -0.49 -29.02 15.72
C GLY A 714 -0.19 -29.81 17.00
N SER A 715 -1.21 -30.42 17.62
CA SER A 715 -1.02 -31.20 18.86
C SER A 715 -0.27 -32.51 18.63
N MET A 716 0.29 -33.05 19.71
CA MET A 716 0.97 -34.35 19.75
C MET A 716 2.16 -34.49 18.78
N ARG A 717 2.94 -33.41 18.61
CA ARG A 717 4.12 -33.36 17.75
C ARG A 717 5.16 -34.46 18.08
N LYS A 718 5.62 -35.17 17.05
CA LYS A 718 6.63 -36.23 17.13
C LYS A 718 7.66 -36.12 15.99
N VAL A 719 8.94 -36.24 16.34
CA VAL A 719 10.01 -36.47 15.36
C VAL A 719 10.02 -37.94 14.93
N LEU A 720 10.00 -38.19 13.61
CA LEU A 720 10.01 -39.53 13.02
C LEU A 720 11.39 -39.92 12.50
N VAL A 721 12.08 -38.98 11.85
CA VAL A 721 13.40 -39.21 11.24
C VAL A 721 14.32 -38.02 11.53
N TRP A 722 15.50 -38.28 12.06
CA TRP A 722 16.49 -37.27 12.47
C TRP A 722 17.96 -37.67 12.21
N GLN A 723 18.21 -38.96 11.94
CA GLN A 723 19.54 -39.48 11.62
C GLN A 723 19.71 -39.55 10.10
N ASN A 724 20.93 -39.36 9.58
CA ASN A 724 21.25 -39.53 8.16
C ASN A 724 20.28 -38.77 7.22
N LEU A 725 19.88 -37.56 7.59
CA LEU A 725 19.16 -36.62 6.73
C LEU A 725 20.05 -35.40 6.50
N ASP A 726 20.12 -34.96 5.25
CA ASP A 726 20.86 -33.77 4.85
C ASP A 726 20.00 -32.96 3.88
N SER A 727 19.32 -31.94 4.39
CA SER A 727 18.40 -31.11 3.63
C SER A 727 17.20 -31.89 3.03
N PRO A 728 16.31 -32.49 3.85
CA PRO A 728 15.06 -33.09 3.37
C PRO A 728 14.11 -32.01 2.80
N ARG A 729 13.55 -32.25 1.60
CA ARG A 729 12.68 -31.33 0.86
C ARG A 729 11.27 -31.89 0.63
N ALA A 730 11.00 -32.53 -0.50
CA ALA A 730 9.64 -32.93 -0.85
C ALA A 730 9.18 -34.11 0.02
N ILE A 731 7.89 -34.18 0.36
CA ILE A 731 7.30 -35.31 1.08
C ILE A 731 5.93 -35.67 0.51
N ALA A 732 5.69 -36.97 0.29
CA ALA A 732 4.44 -37.49 -0.25
C ALA A 732 4.01 -38.75 0.52
N LEU A 733 2.70 -38.92 0.73
CA LEU A 733 2.13 -39.94 1.61
C LEU A 733 1.26 -40.92 0.81
N TYR A 734 1.38 -42.22 1.10
CA TYR A 734 0.46 -43.25 0.63
C TYR A 734 -0.20 -43.92 1.85
N HIS A 735 -1.20 -43.26 2.42
CA HIS A 735 -1.84 -43.66 3.69
C HIS A 735 -2.53 -45.03 3.66
N GLU A 736 -3.05 -45.49 2.51
CA GLU A 736 -3.68 -46.81 2.40
C GLU A 736 -2.65 -47.95 2.54
N MET A 737 -1.48 -47.78 1.91
CA MET A 737 -0.36 -48.71 2.05
C MET A 737 0.38 -48.50 3.37
N GLY A 738 0.43 -47.29 3.89
CA GLY A 738 1.13 -46.93 5.11
C GLY A 738 2.62 -46.63 4.90
N TYR A 739 2.95 -45.98 3.78
CA TYR A 739 4.29 -45.49 3.46
C TYR A 739 4.32 -43.97 3.34
N MET A 740 5.45 -43.38 3.72
CA MET A 740 5.84 -42.02 3.36
C MET A 740 7.11 -42.04 2.51
N TYR A 741 7.18 -41.12 1.55
CA TYR A 741 8.29 -40.95 0.62
C TYR A 741 8.79 -39.52 0.74
N TRP A 742 10.10 -39.31 0.66
CA TRP A 742 10.66 -37.95 0.63
C TRP A 742 11.91 -37.88 -0.23
N THR A 743 12.27 -36.65 -0.58
CA THR A 743 13.53 -36.32 -1.24
C THR A 743 14.47 -35.60 -0.28
N ASP A 744 15.77 -35.81 -0.49
CA ASP A 744 16.88 -35.23 0.26
C ASP A 744 17.90 -34.81 -0.80
N TRP A 745 18.37 -33.57 -0.75
CA TRP A 745 19.16 -32.92 -1.81
C TRP A 745 20.53 -32.41 -1.34
N GLY A 746 20.96 -32.82 -0.14
CA GLY A 746 22.25 -32.45 0.43
C GLY A 746 23.46 -33.04 -0.31
N GLU A 747 24.55 -33.29 0.41
CA GLU A 747 25.81 -33.81 -0.17
C GLU A 747 25.60 -35.14 -0.93
N HIS A 748 24.59 -35.92 -0.53
CA HIS A 748 24.24 -37.21 -1.14
C HIS A 748 22.76 -37.27 -1.52
N ALA A 749 22.39 -36.52 -2.57
CA ALA A 749 21.03 -36.45 -3.10
C ALA A 749 20.39 -37.83 -3.34
N LYS A 750 19.22 -38.04 -2.75
CA LYS A 750 18.57 -39.35 -2.63
C LYS A 750 17.05 -39.23 -2.49
N LEU A 751 16.37 -40.29 -2.89
CA LEU A 751 14.95 -40.50 -2.68
C LEU A 751 14.76 -41.69 -1.76
N GLU A 752 13.98 -41.50 -0.71
CA GLU A 752 13.80 -42.48 0.37
C GLU A 752 12.33 -42.80 0.64
N ARG A 753 12.10 -43.94 1.29
CA ARG A 753 10.79 -44.41 1.75
C ARG A 753 10.93 -45.01 3.15
N SER A 754 9.92 -44.81 3.99
CA SER A 754 9.73 -45.54 5.25
C SER A 754 8.23 -45.77 5.49
N ALA A 755 7.89 -46.57 6.51
CA ALA A 755 6.53 -46.58 7.04
C ALA A 755 6.19 -45.22 7.68
N MET A 756 4.90 -44.90 7.86
CA MET A 756 4.49 -43.58 8.36
C MET A 756 4.80 -43.35 9.85
N ASP A 757 5.38 -44.32 10.56
CA ASP A 757 5.98 -44.17 11.89
C ASP A 757 7.51 -44.05 11.88
N GLY A 758 8.13 -44.02 10.69
CA GLY A 758 9.58 -43.97 10.51
C GLY A 758 10.27 -45.33 10.43
N SER A 759 9.57 -46.45 10.66
CA SER A 759 10.17 -47.80 10.55
C SER A 759 10.48 -48.18 9.10
N ASP A 760 11.32 -49.22 8.93
CA ASP A 760 11.57 -49.85 7.61
C ASP A 760 12.07 -48.85 6.54
N ARG A 761 12.92 -47.91 6.96
CA ARG A 761 13.54 -46.88 6.11
C ARG A 761 14.48 -47.50 5.08
N VAL A 762 14.27 -47.19 3.80
CA VAL A 762 15.03 -47.67 2.65
C VAL A 762 15.29 -46.53 1.67
N VAL A 763 16.54 -46.43 1.20
CA VAL A 763 16.89 -45.55 0.07
C VAL A 763 16.48 -46.25 -1.24
N LEU A 764 15.63 -45.61 -2.03
CA LEU A 764 15.13 -46.16 -3.30
C LEU A 764 16.00 -45.77 -4.49
N ILE A 765 16.44 -44.51 -4.53
CA ILE A 765 17.25 -43.95 -5.63
C ILE A 765 18.32 -43.04 -5.01
N ASN A 766 19.58 -43.21 -5.43
CA ASN A 766 20.72 -42.42 -4.96
C ASN A 766 21.73 -42.07 -6.07
N ASN A 767 21.32 -42.26 -7.33
CA ASN A 767 22.16 -42.07 -8.51
C ASN A 767 21.48 -41.16 -9.53
N ASN A 768 22.26 -40.31 -10.20
CA ASN A 768 21.74 -39.32 -11.15
C ASN A 768 20.58 -38.51 -10.54
N LEU A 769 20.75 -38.03 -9.32
CA LEU A 769 19.89 -37.04 -8.67
C LEU A 769 20.76 -35.82 -8.37
N GLY A 770 20.20 -34.63 -8.50
CA GLY A 770 20.83 -33.38 -8.10
C GLY A 770 19.90 -32.60 -7.17
N TRP A 771 18.85 -31.99 -7.72
CA TRP A 771 17.88 -31.22 -6.94
C TRP A 771 16.45 -31.77 -7.12
N PRO A 772 16.13 -32.93 -6.53
CA PRO A 772 14.80 -33.54 -6.56
C PRO A 772 13.81 -32.72 -5.71
N ASN A 773 13.28 -31.63 -6.29
CA ASN A 773 12.50 -30.61 -5.59
C ASN A 773 11.03 -30.99 -5.36
N GLY A 774 10.42 -31.70 -6.31
CA GLY A 774 9.00 -32.03 -6.29
C GLY A 774 8.78 -33.54 -6.31
N LEU A 775 7.75 -34.01 -5.60
CA LEU A 775 7.45 -35.44 -5.44
C LEU A 775 5.95 -35.69 -5.42
N ALA A 776 5.46 -36.60 -6.26
CA ALA A 776 4.06 -36.99 -6.33
C ALA A 776 3.89 -38.51 -6.46
N ILE A 777 2.78 -39.04 -5.95
CA ILE A 777 2.47 -40.49 -5.96
C ILE A 777 1.18 -40.72 -6.76
N ASP A 778 1.27 -41.44 -7.88
CA ASP A 778 0.06 -41.95 -8.54
C ASP A 778 -0.40 -43.22 -7.83
N MET A 779 -1.30 -43.05 -6.87
CA MET A 779 -1.89 -44.16 -6.11
C MET A 779 -2.62 -45.17 -7.00
N ALA A 780 -3.22 -44.73 -8.12
CA ALA A 780 -3.95 -45.62 -9.03
C ALA A 780 -3.00 -46.36 -9.98
N GLY A 781 -1.96 -45.68 -10.46
CA GLY A 781 -0.91 -46.26 -11.30
C GLY A 781 0.15 -47.07 -10.53
N SER A 782 0.19 -46.95 -9.20
CA SER A 782 1.31 -47.44 -8.37
C SER A 782 2.68 -46.93 -8.84
N GLN A 783 2.75 -45.64 -9.16
CA GLN A 783 3.98 -44.98 -9.64
C GLN A 783 4.39 -43.84 -8.71
N LEU A 784 5.70 -43.63 -8.63
CA LEU A 784 6.33 -42.51 -7.96
C LEU A 784 6.92 -41.57 -9.02
N LEU A 785 6.61 -40.28 -8.92
CA LEU A 785 7.05 -39.25 -9.86
C LEU A 785 7.83 -38.18 -9.10
N TRP A 786 8.95 -37.72 -9.65
CA TRP A 786 9.70 -36.60 -9.08
C TRP A 786 10.22 -35.67 -10.17
N ALA A 787 10.42 -34.41 -9.80
CA ALA A 787 10.98 -33.38 -10.66
C ALA A 787 12.35 -32.95 -10.12
N ASP A 788 13.38 -33.07 -10.95
CA ASP A 788 14.76 -32.73 -10.60
C ASP A 788 15.22 -31.49 -11.39
N ALA A 789 15.50 -30.41 -10.66
CA ALA A 789 15.84 -29.11 -11.23
C ALA A 789 17.32 -28.93 -11.60
N HIS A 790 18.18 -29.87 -11.22
CA HIS A 790 19.59 -29.86 -11.62
C HIS A 790 19.81 -30.66 -12.90
N THR A 791 19.06 -31.74 -13.07
CA THR A 791 19.11 -32.61 -14.25
C THR A 791 18.01 -32.31 -15.28
N GLU A 792 17.28 -31.20 -15.10
CA GLU A 792 16.29 -30.62 -16.02
C GLU A 792 15.23 -31.62 -16.52
N ARG A 793 14.70 -32.47 -15.63
CA ARG A 793 13.81 -33.57 -16.00
C ARG A 793 12.78 -33.94 -14.94
N ILE A 794 11.63 -34.42 -15.41
CA ILE A 794 10.64 -35.13 -14.60
C ILE A 794 10.76 -36.62 -14.91
N GLU A 795 10.92 -37.43 -13.88
CA GLU A 795 11.09 -38.88 -13.97
C GLU A 795 9.97 -39.62 -13.22
N ALA A 796 9.79 -40.89 -13.57
CA ALA A 796 8.88 -41.80 -12.88
C ALA A 796 9.52 -43.19 -12.68
N SER A 797 9.13 -43.85 -11.60
CA SER A 797 9.46 -45.24 -11.28
C SER A 797 8.24 -45.93 -10.65
N ASP A 798 8.34 -47.22 -10.35
CA ASP A 798 7.39 -47.85 -9.43
C ASP A 798 7.68 -47.50 -7.96
N LEU A 799 6.77 -47.87 -7.07
CA LEU A 799 6.84 -47.60 -5.62
C LEU A 799 8.07 -48.22 -4.91
N ASN A 800 8.89 -49.03 -5.59
CA ASN A 800 10.15 -49.58 -5.07
C ASN A 800 11.40 -48.97 -5.75
N GLY A 801 11.24 -47.95 -6.60
CA GLY A 801 12.34 -47.31 -7.33
C GLY A 801 12.80 -48.08 -8.59
N LEU A 802 12.15 -49.19 -8.93
CA LEU A 802 12.47 -49.96 -10.13
C LEU A 802 11.73 -49.36 -11.36
N ASN A 803 12.08 -49.83 -12.56
CA ASN A 803 11.47 -49.37 -13.83
C ASN A 803 11.55 -47.85 -14.07
N ARG A 804 12.59 -47.18 -13.54
CA ARG A 804 12.86 -45.75 -13.71
C ARG A 804 12.91 -45.34 -15.19
N ARG A 805 12.16 -44.31 -15.55
CA ARG A 805 12.11 -43.69 -16.88
C ARG A 805 11.97 -42.16 -16.78
N THR A 806 12.51 -41.44 -17.75
CA THR A 806 12.20 -40.01 -17.94
C THR A 806 10.80 -39.86 -18.53
N LEU A 807 10.01 -38.94 -18.00
CA LEU A 807 8.70 -38.56 -18.55
C LEU A 807 8.78 -37.26 -19.37
N VAL A 808 9.30 -36.19 -18.78
CA VAL A 808 9.36 -34.86 -19.42
C VAL A 808 10.78 -34.32 -19.38
N THR A 809 11.29 -33.86 -20.53
CA THR A 809 12.59 -33.22 -20.66
C THR A 809 12.63 -32.36 -21.94
N PRO A 810 13.27 -31.18 -21.94
CA PRO A 810 13.81 -30.47 -20.77
C PRO A 810 12.71 -29.80 -19.94
N VAL A 811 12.93 -29.65 -18.63
CA VAL A 811 12.20 -28.72 -17.75
C VAL A 811 13.22 -27.82 -17.06
N GLN A 812 12.99 -26.51 -17.04
CA GLN A 812 14.06 -25.54 -16.77
C GLN A 812 14.44 -25.49 -15.28
N HIS A 813 13.46 -25.30 -14.40
CA HIS A 813 13.69 -25.29 -12.97
C HIS A 813 12.42 -25.65 -12.18
N PRO A 814 11.97 -26.91 -12.25
CA PRO A 814 10.78 -27.37 -11.53
C PRO A 814 10.96 -27.29 -10.00
N TYR A 815 9.88 -26.94 -9.30
CA TYR A 815 9.85 -26.96 -7.82
C TYR A 815 8.76 -27.88 -7.29
N GLY A 816 7.50 -27.42 -7.23
CA GLY A 816 6.37 -28.24 -6.82
C GLY A 816 5.91 -29.16 -7.96
N LEU A 817 5.46 -30.36 -7.61
CA LEU A 817 4.94 -31.37 -8.55
C LEU A 817 3.69 -32.03 -7.97
N THR A 818 2.60 -32.05 -8.73
CA THR A 818 1.33 -32.67 -8.33
C THR A 818 0.65 -33.33 -9.52
N LEU A 819 -0.43 -34.08 -9.28
CA LEU A 819 -1.14 -34.81 -10.34
C LEU A 819 -2.66 -34.82 -10.10
N LEU A 820 -3.41 -34.79 -11.20
CA LEU A 820 -4.86 -34.97 -11.17
C LEU A 820 -5.36 -35.66 -12.45
N GLY A 821 -6.18 -36.69 -12.29
CA GLY A 821 -6.71 -37.50 -13.40
C GLY A 821 -5.61 -38.16 -14.23
N SER A 822 -5.54 -37.77 -15.50
CA SER A 822 -4.52 -38.20 -16.48
C SER A 822 -3.32 -37.25 -16.59
N HIS A 823 -3.26 -36.17 -15.81
CA HIS A 823 -2.25 -35.12 -15.99
C HIS A 823 -1.35 -34.95 -14.77
N ILE A 824 -0.10 -34.57 -15.05
CA ILE A 824 0.83 -33.99 -14.06
C ILE A 824 0.89 -32.48 -14.23
N TYR A 825 1.13 -31.77 -13.13
CA TYR A 825 1.28 -30.32 -13.06
C TYR A 825 2.50 -29.97 -12.24
N TRP A 826 3.29 -28.99 -12.70
CA TRP A 826 4.46 -28.51 -11.95
C TRP A 826 4.62 -27.00 -12.05
N THR A 827 5.22 -26.41 -11.02
CA THR A 827 5.68 -25.02 -11.01
C THR A 827 7.12 -24.97 -11.49
N ASP A 828 7.45 -23.98 -12.33
CA ASP A 828 8.80 -23.79 -12.86
C ASP A 828 9.27 -22.35 -12.63
N TRP A 829 10.39 -22.20 -11.90
CA TRP A 829 10.89 -20.90 -11.42
C TRP A 829 11.46 -20.02 -12.54
N GLN A 830 12.03 -20.62 -13.57
CA GLN A 830 12.74 -19.91 -14.63
C GLN A 830 11.76 -19.38 -15.69
N SER A 831 10.81 -20.21 -16.10
CA SER A 831 9.69 -19.82 -16.98
C SER A 831 8.60 -19.03 -16.26
N ARG A 832 8.61 -18.98 -14.91
CA ARG A 832 7.60 -18.30 -14.07
C ARG A 832 6.19 -18.77 -14.38
N SER A 833 6.03 -20.08 -14.55
CA SER A 833 4.82 -20.67 -15.10
C SER A 833 4.40 -21.97 -14.40
N ILE A 834 3.12 -22.29 -14.52
CA ILE A 834 2.55 -23.60 -14.18
C ILE A 834 2.37 -24.35 -15.49
N GLN A 835 2.97 -25.53 -15.59
CA GLN A 835 2.94 -26.40 -16.76
C GLN A 835 2.10 -27.65 -16.49
N ARG A 836 1.53 -28.24 -17.53
CA ARG A 836 0.76 -29.50 -17.48
C ARG A 836 1.18 -30.43 -18.62
N ALA A 837 1.38 -31.72 -18.33
CA ALA A 837 1.59 -32.78 -19.33
C ALA A 837 0.77 -34.04 -19.01
N ASP A 838 0.63 -34.96 -19.96
CA ASP A 838 0.06 -36.30 -19.72
C ASP A 838 0.97 -37.12 -18.79
N LYS A 839 0.39 -37.75 -17.75
CA LYS A 839 1.16 -38.42 -16.69
C LYS A 839 1.86 -39.70 -17.13
N ASN A 840 1.39 -40.35 -18.20
CA ASN A 840 1.91 -41.64 -18.64
C ASN A 840 2.99 -41.49 -19.71
N THR A 841 2.84 -40.51 -20.57
CA THR A 841 3.64 -40.29 -21.78
C THR A 841 4.53 -39.05 -21.73
N GLY A 842 4.24 -38.09 -20.85
CA GLY A 842 4.90 -36.78 -20.83
C GLY A 842 4.55 -35.88 -22.02
N ALA A 843 3.60 -36.28 -22.87
CA ALA A 843 3.19 -35.54 -24.06
C ALA A 843 2.15 -34.45 -23.75
N ASN A 844 1.81 -33.65 -24.76
CA ASN A 844 0.80 -32.58 -24.70
C ASN A 844 1.09 -31.52 -23.61
N THR A 845 2.35 -31.13 -23.48
CA THR A 845 2.77 -30.06 -22.56
C THR A 845 2.09 -28.75 -22.92
N ILE A 846 1.37 -28.16 -21.96
CA ILE A 846 0.80 -26.81 -22.08
C ILE A 846 1.17 -25.95 -20.87
N THR A 847 1.32 -24.65 -21.11
CA THR A 847 1.33 -23.64 -20.05
C THR A 847 -0.10 -23.42 -19.56
N VAL A 848 -0.38 -23.73 -18.29
CA VAL A 848 -1.67 -23.45 -17.64
C VAL A 848 -1.76 -21.97 -17.24
N ARG A 849 -0.67 -21.43 -16.68
CA ARG A 849 -0.50 -20.03 -16.30
C ARG A 849 0.94 -19.59 -16.49
N ALA A 850 1.16 -18.37 -16.96
CA ALA A 850 2.46 -17.70 -17.09
C ALA A 850 2.48 -16.42 -16.24
N ASN A 851 3.60 -15.69 -16.26
CA ASN A 851 3.80 -14.41 -15.55
C ASN A 851 3.59 -14.50 -14.02
N LEU A 852 3.92 -15.64 -13.41
CA LEU A 852 3.81 -15.86 -11.96
C LEU A 852 5.21 -15.80 -11.30
N PRO A 853 5.69 -14.62 -10.85
CA PRO A 853 6.97 -14.50 -10.17
C PRO A 853 6.91 -15.15 -8.78
N GLY A 854 8.02 -15.77 -8.36
CA GLY A 854 8.14 -16.32 -7.01
C GLY A 854 7.20 -17.48 -6.70
N LEU A 855 6.78 -18.25 -7.71
CA LEU A 855 6.13 -19.56 -7.55
C LEU A 855 6.94 -20.46 -6.61
N MET A 856 6.25 -21.22 -5.78
CA MET A 856 6.84 -22.22 -4.88
C MET A 856 6.11 -23.55 -5.11
N ASP A 857 5.44 -24.11 -4.12
CA ASP A 857 4.78 -25.41 -4.21
C ASP A 857 3.37 -25.37 -4.85
N ILE A 858 2.87 -26.52 -5.31
CA ILE A 858 1.58 -26.70 -6.00
C ILE A 858 0.89 -28.01 -5.61
N GLN A 859 -0.40 -27.95 -5.29
CA GLN A 859 -1.22 -29.08 -4.88
C GLN A 859 -2.53 -29.10 -5.69
N ALA A 860 -2.79 -30.20 -6.39
CA ALA A 860 -4.07 -30.42 -7.05
C ALA A 860 -5.11 -30.96 -6.07
N VAL A 861 -6.36 -30.51 -6.23
CA VAL A 861 -7.49 -30.84 -5.36
C VAL A 861 -8.69 -31.20 -6.22
N ASP A 862 -9.35 -32.29 -5.84
CA ASP A 862 -10.63 -32.75 -6.37
C ASP A 862 -11.51 -33.09 -5.16
N ARG A 863 -12.64 -32.39 -5.03
CA ARG A 863 -13.55 -32.50 -3.88
C ARG A 863 -14.52 -33.67 -3.99
N ASP A 864 -14.79 -34.11 -5.21
CA ASP A 864 -15.77 -35.17 -5.48
C ASP A 864 -15.11 -36.57 -5.45
N ARG A 865 -13.78 -36.62 -5.61
CA ARG A 865 -13.00 -37.85 -5.41
C ARG A 865 -13.14 -38.35 -3.96
N PRO A 866 -13.65 -39.58 -3.74
CA PRO A 866 -13.75 -40.15 -2.41
C PRO A 866 -12.35 -40.32 -1.81
N LEU A 867 -12.18 -39.81 -0.59
CA LEU A 867 -10.98 -40.04 0.19
C LEU A 867 -10.85 -41.53 0.50
N GLY A 868 -9.65 -42.05 0.25
CA GLY A 868 -9.31 -43.45 0.50
C GLY A 868 -9.41 -43.83 1.98
N PHE A 869 -9.18 -45.11 2.30
CA PHE A 869 -9.22 -45.54 3.70
C PHE A 869 -7.86 -45.36 4.38
N ASN A 870 -7.87 -45.19 5.70
CA ASN A 870 -6.66 -45.20 6.52
C ASN A 870 -6.77 -46.33 7.54
N LYS A 871 -5.68 -47.10 7.69
CA LYS A 871 -5.56 -48.24 8.63
C LYS A 871 -5.82 -47.84 10.09
N CYS A 872 -5.61 -46.58 10.46
CA CYS A 872 -5.95 -46.01 11.77
C CYS A 872 -7.46 -45.85 12.03
N GLY A 873 -8.32 -45.99 11.01
CA GLY A 873 -9.75 -46.23 11.17
C GLY A 873 -10.52 -45.25 12.08
N ARG A 874 -11.45 -45.78 12.88
CA ARG A 874 -12.24 -45.01 13.87
C ARG A 874 -11.54 -45.02 15.23
N ARG A 875 -11.64 -43.91 15.98
CA ARG A 875 -10.99 -43.71 17.29
C ARG A 875 -9.46 -43.84 17.27
N ASN A 876 -8.79 -43.24 16.26
CA ASN A 876 -7.32 -43.11 16.21
C ASN A 876 -6.59 -44.45 16.43
N GLY A 877 -7.05 -45.54 15.82
CA GLY A 877 -6.47 -46.89 15.96
C GLY A 877 -6.57 -47.52 17.35
N GLY A 878 -7.26 -46.87 18.31
CA GLY A 878 -7.19 -47.21 19.74
C GLY A 878 -5.97 -46.61 20.45
N CYS A 879 -5.19 -45.74 19.78
CA CYS A 879 -4.06 -45.02 20.34
C CYS A 879 -4.54 -43.72 21.03
N THR A 880 -3.95 -43.42 22.19
CA THR A 880 -4.27 -42.22 22.97
C THR A 880 -3.80 -40.92 22.29
N HIS A 881 -2.62 -40.93 21.66
CA HIS A 881 -1.97 -39.76 21.09
C HIS A 881 -1.93 -39.83 19.55
N LEU A 882 -0.91 -40.45 18.96
CA LEU A 882 -0.80 -40.66 17.51
C LEU A 882 -1.09 -42.11 17.14
N CYS A 883 -1.83 -42.31 16.04
CA CYS A 883 -1.81 -43.55 15.27
C CYS A 883 -1.15 -43.28 13.92
N LEU A 884 -0.21 -44.14 13.56
CA LEU A 884 0.62 -44.04 12.35
C LEU A 884 0.48 -45.34 11.55
N PRO A 885 0.06 -45.30 10.26
CA PRO A 885 -0.10 -46.50 9.45
C PRO A 885 1.22 -47.20 9.11
N ARG A 886 1.18 -48.53 9.01
CA ARG A 886 2.29 -49.36 8.52
C ARG A 886 1.82 -50.33 7.44
N PRO A 887 2.73 -50.89 6.62
CA PRO A 887 2.37 -51.93 5.63
C PRO A 887 1.56 -53.08 6.22
N ASN A 888 2.00 -53.60 7.38
CA ASN A 888 1.41 -54.77 8.04
C ASN A 888 0.50 -54.43 9.23
N GLY A 889 0.03 -53.17 9.38
CA GLY A 889 -0.89 -52.80 10.47
C GLY A 889 -0.86 -51.31 10.82
N THR A 890 -0.90 -51.01 12.11
CA THR A 890 -0.75 -49.64 12.65
C THR A 890 0.32 -49.61 13.75
N SER A 891 0.71 -48.41 14.16
CA SER A 891 1.66 -48.13 15.22
C SER A 891 1.08 -47.02 16.09
N CYS A 892 1.04 -47.20 17.42
CA CYS A 892 0.71 -46.11 18.33
C CYS A 892 2.01 -45.39 18.73
N ALA A 893 1.99 -44.06 18.71
CA ALA A 893 3.17 -43.26 18.98
C ALA A 893 2.87 -42.09 19.92
N CYS A 894 3.84 -41.81 20.79
CA CYS A 894 3.81 -40.71 21.75
C CYS A 894 4.59 -39.50 21.23
N PRO A 895 4.28 -38.28 21.72
CA PRO A 895 5.04 -37.08 21.39
C PRO A 895 6.54 -37.24 21.66
N THR A 896 7.36 -36.38 21.05
CA THR A 896 8.82 -36.40 21.25
C THR A 896 9.17 -36.34 22.75
N GLY A 897 10.09 -37.20 23.19
CA GLY A 897 10.52 -37.28 24.59
C GLY A 897 9.55 -37.97 25.57
N ILE A 898 8.43 -38.54 25.11
CA ILE A 898 7.46 -39.27 25.95
C ILE A 898 7.48 -40.77 25.58
N LEU A 899 7.46 -41.64 26.59
CA LEU A 899 7.43 -43.09 26.42
C LEU A 899 6.01 -43.64 26.18
N LEU A 900 5.97 -44.80 25.51
CA LEU A 900 4.76 -45.58 25.27
C LEU A 900 4.63 -46.65 26.37
N LYS A 901 3.49 -46.67 27.06
CA LYS A 901 3.17 -47.62 28.13
C LYS A 901 3.15 -49.05 27.60
N GLY A 902 3.30 -50.02 28.50
CA GLY A 902 3.33 -51.46 28.17
C GLY A 902 2.06 -52.04 27.52
N ASP A 903 0.98 -51.26 27.41
CA ASP A 903 -0.21 -51.61 26.62
C ASP A 903 -0.06 -51.34 25.11
N ALA A 904 1.06 -50.73 24.70
CA ALA A 904 1.39 -50.29 23.35
C ALA A 904 0.34 -49.35 22.71
N ARG A 905 -0.41 -48.59 23.53
CA ARG A 905 -1.50 -47.68 23.08
C ARG A 905 -1.56 -46.36 23.85
N SER A 906 -1.19 -46.39 25.12
CA SER A 906 -1.21 -45.27 26.04
C SER A 906 0.19 -44.67 26.17
N CYS A 907 0.28 -43.37 26.34
CA CYS A 907 1.55 -42.68 26.60
C CYS A 907 1.66 -42.34 28.09
N ASP A 908 2.89 -42.18 28.58
CA ASP A 908 3.15 -41.53 29.86
C ASP A 908 2.81 -40.03 29.79
N ASP A 909 2.45 -39.44 30.92
CA ASP A 909 1.96 -38.06 30.98
C ASP A 909 3.14 -37.05 30.96
N SER A 910 4.32 -37.49 31.40
CA SER A 910 5.58 -36.76 31.34
C SER A 910 6.78 -37.73 31.32
N PRO A 911 7.96 -37.34 30.79
CA PRO A 911 9.21 -38.06 31.04
C PRO A 911 9.55 -38.09 32.55
N GLU A 912 10.18 -39.18 32.99
CA GLU A 912 10.76 -39.33 34.33
C GLU A 912 12.08 -38.58 34.46
N THR A 913 12.95 -38.65 33.45
CA THR A 913 14.28 -38.01 33.48
C THR A 913 14.51 -37.11 32.26
N TYR A 914 14.85 -35.86 32.52
CA TYR A 914 15.01 -34.84 31.48
C TYR A 914 15.95 -33.71 31.88
N LEU A 915 16.54 -33.06 30.87
CA LEU A 915 17.33 -31.83 31.00
C LEU A 915 16.48 -30.63 30.61
N LEU A 916 16.47 -29.58 31.44
CA LEU A 916 15.89 -28.27 31.10
C LEU A 916 17.00 -27.26 30.80
N PHE A 917 16.81 -26.42 29.79
CA PHE A 917 17.73 -25.33 29.45
C PHE A 917 17.01 -24.18 28.73
N SER A 918 17.57 -22.97 28.82
CA SER A 918 17.13 -21.79 28.06
C SER A 918 18.07 -21.52 26.87
N ASN A 919 17.57 -20.77 25.88
CA ASN A 919 18.39 -20.23 24.79
C ASN A 919 18.11 -18.74 24.54
N ARG A 920 17.98 -17.95 25.63
CA ARG A 920 17.50 -16.56 25.69
C ARG A 920 16.03 -16.38 25.33
N VAL A 921 15.58 -16.90 24.20
CA VAL A 921 14.23 -16.66 23.64
C VAL A 921 13.23 -17.81 23.89
N SER A 922 13.70 -18.98 24.32
CA SER A 922 12.85 -20.13 24.62
C SER A 922 13.43 -20.98 25.76
N VAL A 923 12.55 -21.68 26.48
CA VAL A 923 12.91 -22.80 27.35
C VAL A 923 12.70 -24.11 26.58
N ARG A 924 13.59 -25.09 26.78
CA ARG A 924 13.58 -26.38 26.09
C ARG A 924 13.85 -27.52 27.08
N ARG A 925 13.34 -28.70 26.73
CA ARG A 925 13.48 -29.96 27.47
C ARG A 925 14.03 -31.05 26.55
N ILE A 926 15.09 -31.74 26.95
CA ILE A 926 15.53 -32.99 26.31
C ILE A 926 15.16 -34.14 27.25
N SER A 927 14.46 -35.16 26.73
CA SER A 927 14.22 -36.39 27.50
C SER A 927 15.48 -37.26 27.48
N LEU A 928 15.80 -37.84 28.64
CA LEU A 928 16.84 -38.85 28.79
C LEU A 928 16.25 -40.28 28.76
N ASP A 929 14.93 -40.40 28.88
CA ASP A 929 14.19 -41.66 28.78
C ASP A 929 14.11 -42.18 27.33
N THR A 930 14.34 -41.31 26.34
CA THR A 930 14.24 -41.62 24.91
C THR A 930 15.57 -41.42 24.16
N ASN A 931 15.92 -42.40 23.31
CA ASN A 931 17.21 -42.48 22.60
C ASN A 931 17.40 -41.43 21.48
N ASP A 932 16.37 -40.67 21.13
CA ASP A 932 16.47 -39.60 20.13
C ASP A 932 17.15 -38.35 20.69
N HIS A 933 17.09 -38.15 22.02
CA HIS A 933 17.64 -36.99 22.75
C HIS A 933 17.25 -35.64 22.14
N THR A 934 16.06 -35.58 21.49
CA THR A 934 15.58 -34.39 20.81
C THR A 934 15.12 -33.35 21.82
N ASP A 935 15.46 -32.10 21.54
CA ASP A 935 14.99 -30.94 22.27
C ASP A 935 13.53 -30.58 21.89
N VAL A 936 12.67 -30.53 22.90
CA VAL A 936 11.26 -30.15 22.80
C VAL A 936 11.08 -28.78 23.43
N HIS A 937 10.32 -27.90 22.79
CA HIS A 937 10.03 -26.58 23.35
C HIS A 937 9.07 -26.70 24.54
N VAL A 938 9.40 -26.04 25.66
CA VAL A 938 8.55 -25.89 26.84
C VAL A 938 7.81 -24.56 26.69
N HIS A 939 6.48 -24.61 26.66
CA HIS A 939 5.66 -23.43 26.41
C HIS A 939 5.58 -22.56 27.66
N VAL A 940 6.52 -21.62 27.81
CA VAL A 940 6.48 -20.58 28.84
C VAL A 940 6.20 -19.25 28.14
N PRO A 941 5.12 -18.53 28.49
CA PRO A 941 4.83 -17.20 27.95
C PRO A 941 5.92 -16.16 28.22
N GLU A 942 5.82 -14.98 27.58
CA GLU A 942 6.57 -13.76 27.95
C GLU A 942 8.09 -13.95 28.26
N LEU A 943 8.79 -14.74 27.44
CA LEU A 943 10.24 -14.87 27.50
C LEU A 943 10.89 -13.76 26.64
N HIS A 944 11.72 -12.90 27.22
CA HIS A 944 12.45 -11.88 26.47
C HIS A 944 13.94 -12.20 26.38
N ASN A 945 14.61 -12.45 27.52
CA ASN A 945 16.03 -12.81 27.56
C ASN A 945 16.34 -13.64 28.81
N VAL A 946 16.00 -14.94 28.75
CA VAL A 946 16.22 -15.88 29.85
C VAL A 946 17.64 -16.45 29.85
N ILE A 947 18.41 -16.05 30.86
CA ILE A 947 19.82 -16.42 31.04
C ILE A 947 19.96 -17.63 31.98
N SER A 948 19.28 -17.61 33.13
CA SER A 948 19.36 -18.65 34.15
C SER A 948 17.99 -19.25 34.45
N LEU A 949 17.95 -20.54 34.75
CA LEU A 949 16.76 -21.23 35.26
C LEU A 949 17.14 -22.33 36.26
N ASP A 950 16.20 -22.66 37.14
CA ASP A 950 16.27 -23.83 38.03
C ASP A 950 14.85 -24.35 38.34
N TYR A 951 14.72 -25.57 38.85
CA TYR A 951 13.45 -26.28 38.97
C TYR A 951 13.14 -26.75 40.39
N ASP A 952 11.99 -26.35 40.91
CA ASP A 952 11.45 -26.83 42.17
C ASP A 952 10.74 -28.18 41.98
N SER A 953 11.47 -29.25 42.26
CA SER A 953 10.98 -30.63 42.17
C SER A 953 9.82 -30.98 43.13
N VAL A 954 9.52 -30.14 44.13
CA VAL A 954 8.45 -30.40 45.11
C VAL A 954 7.11 -29.85 44.62
N ASP A 955 7.09 -28.58 44.20
CA ASP A 955 5.86 -27.91 43.74
C ASP A 955 5.70 -27.94 42.20
N GLY A 956 6.68 -28.48 41.47
CA GLY A 956 6.64 -28.59 40.00
C GLY A 956 6.87 -27.28 39.24
N LYS A 957 7.51 -26.29 39.89
CA LYS A 957 7.65 -24.92 39.33
C LYS A 957 9.03 -24.66 38.75
N LEU A 958 9.05 -24.09 37.55
CA LEU A 958 10.24 -23.53 36.91
C LEU A 958 10.46 -22.10 37.43
N TYR A 959 11.66 -21.81 37.93
CA TYR A 959 12.11 -20.46 38.26
C TYR A 959 13.12 -20.00 37.22
N TYR A 960 13.05 -18.74 36.78
CA TYR A 960 13.93 -18.22 35.74
C TYR A 960 14.19 -16.71 35.86
N THR A 961 15.35 -16.27 35.38
CA THR A 961 15.75 -14.85 35.31
C THR A 961 15.39 -14.28 33.94
N ASP A 962 14.76 -13.10 33.87
CA ASP A 962 14.70 -12.32 32.63
C ASP A 962 15.50 -11.03 32.79
N VAL A 963 16.62 -10.96 32.06
CA VAL A 963 17.61 -9.89 32.17
C VAL A 963 17.24 -8.65 31.33
N THR A 964 16.24 -8.75 30.45
CA THR A 964 15.71 -7.58 29.73
C THR A 964 14.66 -6.84 30.56
N LEU A 965 13.92 -7.56 31.41
CA LEU A 965 12.90 -6.99 32.30
C LEU A 965 13.39 -6.70 33.72
N ASP A 966 14.62 -7.08 34.08
CA ASP A 966 15.16 -7.03 35.45
C ASP A 966 14.27 -7.74 36.49
N VAL A 967 13.80 -8.96 36.15
CA VAL A 967 12.90 -9.75 36.99
C VAL A 967 13.37 -11.19 37.22
N ILE A 968 12.93 -11.77 38.34
CA ILE A 968 12.90 -13.23 38.54
C ILE A 968 11.42 -13.65 38.51
N ARG A 969 11.10 -14.61 37.65
CA ARG A 969 9.75 -15.15 37.44
C ARG A 969 9.70 -16.62 37.82
N ARG A 970 8.50 -17.13 38.11
CA ARG A 970 8.22 -18.57 38.14
C ARG A 970 6.95 -18.89 37.37
N SER A 971 6.87 -20.12 36.85
CA SER A 971 5.67 -20.68 36.23
C SER A 971 5.62 -22.20 36.44
N ASN A 972 4.49 -22.81 36.12
CA ASN A 972 4.42 -24.24 35.88
C ASN A 972 5.12 -24.58 34.54
N LEU A 973 5.44 -25.86 34.30
CA LEU A 973 6.11 -26.31 33.05
C LEU A 973 5.23 -26.22 31.79
N ASP A 974 3.91 -26.08 31.94
CA ASP A 974 2.97 -25.81 30.84
C ASP A 974 2.76 -24.30 30.59
N GLY A 975 3.48 -23.44 31.33
CA GLY A 975 3.38 -21.98 31.25
C GLY A 975 2.26 -21.37 32.09
N THR A 976 1.45 -22.18 32.78
CA THR A 976 0.40 -21.68 33.69
C THR A 976 0.98 -21.18 35.01
N ASP A 977 0.16 -20.50 35.81
CA ASP A 977 0.52 -19.87 37.09
C ASP A 977 1.82 -19.04 37.04
N MET A 978 2.00 -18.28 35.96
CA MET A 978 3.12 -17.37 35.82
C MET A 978 2.98 -16.17 36.77
N GLU A 979 4.02 -15.91 37.53
CA GLU A 979 4.11 -14.76 38.42
C GLU A 979 5.53 -14.17 38.43
N THR A 980 5.62 -12.88 38.71
CA THR A 980 6.90 -12.20 38.94
C THR A 980 7.20 -12.22 40.43
N VAL A 981 8.26 -12.93 40.81
CA VAL A 981 8.66 -13.20 42.20
C VAL A 981 9.53 -12.06 42.75
N ILE A 982 10.46 -11.54 41.93
CA ILE A 982 11.23 -10.33 42.22
C ILE A 982 11.10 -9.35 41.05
N SER A 983 10.68 -8.12 41.33
CA SER A 983 10.36 -7.08 40.33
C SER A 983 11.19 -5.79 40.45
N GLN A 984 12.11 -5.72 41.42
CA GLN A 984 12.88 -4.50 41.71
C GLN A 984 14.29 -4.82 42.21
N GLY A 985 15.22 -3.88 42.01
CA GLY A 985 16.56 -3.96 42.58
C GLY A 985 17.41 -5.11 42.03
N LEU A 986 17.13 -5.55 40.81
CA LEU A 986 17.98 -6.40 39.98
C LEU A 986 18.61 -5.52 38.88
N LYS A 987 19.64 -6.03 38.19
CA LYS A 987 20.26 -5.35 37.04
C LYS A 987 20.86 -6.30 36.00
N THR A 988 21.49 -7.40 36.43
CA THR A 988 22.00 -8.43 35.50
C THR A 988 22.09 -9.78 36.22
N THR A 989 21.00 -10.55 36.22
CA THR A 989 20.87 -11.80 36.97
C THR A 989 21.29 -13.01 36.12
N ASP A 990 22.57 -13.38 36.21
CA ASP A 990 23.18 -14.44 35.39
C ASP A 990 23.06 -15.85 36.00
N GLY A 991 23.00 -15.97 37.33
CA GLY A 991 22.93 -17.23 38.07
C GLY A 991 21.71 -17.31 38.98
N LEU A 992 21.02 -18.45 38.98
CA LEU A 992 19.88 -18.75 39.84
C LEU A 992 20.00 -20.18 40.38
N ALA A 993 19.66 -20.38 41.66
CA ALA A 993 19.60 -21.69 42.28
C ALA A 993 18.43 -21.76 43.30
N VAL A 994 17.64 -22.83 43.21
CA VAL A 994 16.46 -23.08 44.03
C VAL A 994 16.78 -24.11 45.10
N ASP A 995 16.57 -23.74 46.36
CA ASP A 995 16.60 -24.63 47.50
C ASP A 995 15.18 -25.10 47.79
N TRP A 996 14.82 -26.22 47.15
CA TRP A 996 13.51 -26.86 47.27
C TRP A 996 13.24 -27.43 48.68
N VAL A 997 14.27 -27.59 49.53
CA VAL A 997 14.18 -28.16 50.87
C VAL A 997 13.86 -27.09 51.91
N ALA A 998 14.66 -26.00 51.98
CA ALA A 998 14.42 -24.90 52.91
C ALA A 998 13.45 -23.85 52.37
N ARG A 999 12.98 -24.00 51.11
CA ARG A 999 12.06 -23.12 50.38
C ARG A 999 12.63 -21.70 50.20
N ASN A 1000 13.87 -21.63 49.71
CA ASN A 1000 14.58 -20.39 49.39
C ASN A 1000 15.05 -20.39 47.93
N MET A 1001 15.29 -19.22 47.35
CA MET A 1001 16.02 -19.07 46.09
C MET A 1001 17.21 -18.12 46.28
N TYR A 1002 18.29 -18.42 45.59
CA TYR A 1002 19.54 -17.69 45.62
C TYR A 1002 19.89 -17.27 44.20
N TRP A 1003 20.41 -16.05 44.02
CA TRP A 1003 20.83 -15.58 42.70
C TRP A 1003 22.09 -14.72 42.78
N THR A 1004 22.78 -14.63 41.65
CA THR A 1004 23.92 -13.75 41.45
C THR A 1004 23.52 -12.60 40.52
N ASP A 1005 23.87 -11.37 40.91
CA ASP A 1005 23.67 -10.18 40.09
C ASP A 1005 25.05 -9.59 39.74
N THR A 1006 25.46 -9.73 38.48
CA THR A 1006 26.73 -9.20 37.95
C THR A 1006 26.68 -7.68 37.80
N GLY A 1007 25.50 -7.12 37.49
CA GLY A 1007 25.29 -5.69 37.38
C GLY A 1007 25.43 -4.95 38.72
N ARG A 1008 25.24 -5.65 39.84
CA ARG A 1008 25.34 -5.14 41.22
C ARG A 1008 26.52 -5.71 42.03
N ASN A 1009 27.24 -6.71 41.51
CA ASN A 1009 28.25 -7.49 42.23
C ASN A 1009 27.75 -8.04 43.58
N THR A 1010 26.56 -8.67 43.57
CA THR A 1010 25.93 -9.23 44.78
C THR A 1010 25.45 -10.66 44.62
N ILE A 1011 25.50 -11.43 45.71
CA ILE A 1011 24.76 -12.69 45.87
C ILE A 1011 23.66 -12.45 46.90
N GLU A 1012 22.43 -12.79 46.53
CA GLU A 1012 21.24 -12.54 47.33
C GLU A 1012 20.41 -13.81 47.55
N VAL A 1013 19.57 -13.79 48.57
CA VAL A 1013 18.59 -14.84 48.88
C VAL A 1013 17.22 -14.23 49.14
N ALA A 1014 16.17 -14.94 48.77
CA ALA A 1014 14.79 -14.69 49.21
C ALA A 1014 14.06 -16.02 49.45
N ARG A 1015 12.87 -15.96 50.04
CA ARG A 1015 11.91 -17.07 49.99
C ARG A 1015 11.46 -17.32 48.55
N LEU A 1016 10.92 -18.51 48.29
CA LEU A 1016 10.40 -18.89 46.97
C LEU A 1016 9.16 -18.07 46.51
N ASP A 1017 8.58 -17.26 47.39
CA ASP A 1017 7.53 -16.25 47.10
C ASP A 1017 8.09 -14.82 46.97
N GLY A 1018 9.43 -14.66 46.97
CA GLY A 1018 10.11 -13.36 46.89
C GLY A 1018 10.21 -12.60 48.22
N THR A 1019 9.56 -13.08 49.28
CA THR A 1019 9.58 -12.42 50.59
C THR A 1019 10.91 -12.62 51.33
N SER A 1020 11.12 -11.84 52.40
CA SER A 1020 12.31 -11.94 53.28
C SER A 1020 13.67 -11.83 52.55
N ARG A 1021 13.73 -11.07 51.45
CA ARG A 1021 14.95 -10.84 50.67
C ARG A 1021 16.10 -10.28 51.51
N LYS A 1022 17.30 -10.82 51.31
CA LYS A 1022 18.53 -10.42 51.98
C LYS A 1022 19.74 -10.56 51.05
N VAL A 1023 20.64 -9.58 51.08
CA VAL A 1023 21.98 -9.68 50.46
C VAL A 1023 22.87 -10.56 51.35
N LEU A 1024 23.44 -11.62 50.79
CA LEU A 1024 24.35 -12.54 51.50
C LEU A 1024 25.81 -12.12 51.36
N VAL A 1025 26.23 -11.77 50.14
CA VAL A 1025 27.61 -11.41 49.82
C VAL A 1025 27.58 -10.19 48.89
N ASN A 1026 28.33 -9.15 49.26
CA ASN A 1026 28.44 -7.88 48.52
C ASN A 1026 29.84 -7.26 48.57
N ASN A 1027 30.80 -7.96 49.20
CA ASN A 1027 32.18 -7.52 49.34
C ASN A 1027 33.08 -8.50 48.59
N SER A 1028 34.10 -7.99 47.90
CA SER A 1028 35.09 -8.80 47.15
C SER A 1028 34.48 -9.69 46.05
N LEU A 1029 33.33 -9.27 45.49
CA LEU A 1029 32.73 -9.86 44.29
C LEU A 1029 33.03 -8.99 43.07
N ASP A 1030 33.36 -9.64 41.96
CA ASP A 1030 33.53 -9.04 40.65
C ASP A 1030 32.89 -10.01 39.63
N GLU A 1031 31.81 -9.56 38.96
CA GLU A 1031 30.98 -10.35 38.05
C GLU A 1031 30.64 -11.79 38.53
N PRO A 1032 29.89 -11.98 39.64
CA PRO A 1032 29.41 -13.31 40.04
C PRO A 1032 28.41 -13.90 39.02
N ARG A 1033 28.84 -14.89 38.21
CA ARG A 1033 28.03 -15.40 37.07
C ARG A 1033 27.18 -16.64 37.33
N ALA A 1034 27.52 -17.46 38.32
CA ALA A 1034 26.85 -18.73 38.58
C ALA A 1034 26.79 -19.05 40.06
N ILE A 1035 25.73 -19.75 40.46
CA ILE A 1035 25.52 -20.25 41.82
C ILE A 1035 24.92 -21.64 41.76
N ALA A 1036 25.31 -22.51 42.69
CA ALA A 1036 24.72 -23.81 42.92
C ALA A 1036 24.63 -24.01 44.43
N VAL A 1037 23.52 -24.59 44.90
CA VAL A 1037 23.29 -24.92 46.31
C VAL A 1037 23.25 -26.42 46.48
N PHE A 1038 23.54 -26.92 47.69
CA PHE A 1038 23.44 -28.34 48.01
C PHE A 1038 22.50 -28.54 49.22
N PRO A 1039 21.17 -28.43 49.04
CA PRO A 1039 20.21 -28.30 50.14
C PRO A 1039 20.28 -29.41 51.21
N SER A 1040 20.62 -30.64 50.81
CA SER A 1040 20.72 -31.77 51.74
C SER A 1040 21.98 -31.80 52.60
N LYS A 1041 22.94 -30.88 52.39
CA LYS A 1041 24.14 -30.72 53.23
C LYS A 1041 24.11 -29.49 54.15
N GLY A 1042 23.10 -28.62 54.03
CA GLY A 1042 22.99 -27.35 54.75
C GLY A 1042 23.43 -26.17 53.90
#